data_AF-A0A497CVN7-F1
#
_entry.id   AF-A0A497CVN7-F1
#
_cell.length_a   1.000
_cell.length_b   1.000
_cell.length_c   1.000
_cell.angle_alpha   90.00
_cell.angle_beta   90.00
_cell.angle_gamma   90.00
#
_symmetry.space_group_name_H-M   'P 1'
#
loop_
_entity.id
_entity.type
_entity.pdbx_description
1 polymer ?
#
loop_
_entity_poly.entity_id
_entity_poly.type
_entity_poly.pdbx_seq_one_letter_code
_entity_poly.pdbx_strand_id
1 'polypeptide(L)'
;MKKITLIIFMLAVFVNTGLMAQVAINTTGTAADNSAMLDISSDSMGILIPRMTMAQRDAITSPATGLMIYQVDETTGYYYYDGSSWNLVGSGAFSINDLSDGRTGGNSVFLGAGAGTHDDITDNQNVGIGINSLYTNTSGNANTAIGRGSLYSNSTGNSNTAIGFRSGFLNNTGVDNIFIGDSAGYNNLGGDYNTMVGSWSGWLNTEGTRNAFFGVVSGEHNTTGSRNSYFGAFSGLENDTGSYNCFFGHTSGYYNQGSSNVFIGKSAGFYNKGDSSVCLGFQAGANDTTSNKLYIANSETAEPLVYGEFDKKIIRFNANRIGIRNLGHNTFVGDGTGVMNSGIRNMFLGYYAGYNNTTAKDNIFIGDSTGYYNTTGEFNIFMGNWTGQLNTTGSYNVIIGLGAGMYNVDGSKNVMVGATSAFKNTSGFENIFLGTSAGASNTTGSCNTYLGRMSGRDNQSGDSSIFIGYYAGAKETTSHKLYIANDSTTTPLIYGEFDNALLRVNGTLDISNAFQFPTVDGTNGQVFQTNGSGTLSWATATGDFSNGGEAGGADRTLGNTDNYALSFKTNNTSRMKINNDGGIRFDGNIGIFTDPSDASSVNRSIQLLASGIYSNSYLKLSGHNRGTIYLESRRVGSSPETSGKTWTLASGSGSVADLDKFTIYNQDDGYCFTIRDGGNIGIQEGAPGSRLVVKAAGSTSSTSALNIKDVSDNSLLYVRDDGNAGISTSSPTAKLDINSTTGYDQLRMRTSFTPANSADTNGNTGDIAWDESYMYIKTVAGWKRASLVTF
;
A
#
# COMPACT_ATOMS: atom_id res chain seq x y z
N MET A 1 131.43 -9.71 125.19
CA MET A 1 132.56 -9.56 124.25
C MET A 1 133.03 -10.96 123.87
N LYS A 2 133.01 -11.49 122.65
CA LYS A 2 132.78 -11.01 121.27
C LYS A 2 132.22 -12.20 120.47
N LYS A 3 131.43 -11.92 119.42
CA LYS A 3 130.90 -12.80 118.35
C LYS A 3 129.39 -13.09 118.38
N ILE A 4 128.63 -11.99 118.30
CA ILE A 4 127.26 -11.87 117.78
C ILE A 4 127.28 -11.53 116.27
N THR A 5 128.43 -11.64 115.58
CA THR A 5 128.61 -11.00 114.25
C THR A 5 129.12 -11.94 113.16
N LEU A 6 129.10 -13.26 113.37
CA LEU A 6 129.45 -14.23 112.33
C LEU A 6 128.35 -15.27 112.22
N ILE A 7 127.60 -15.17 111.12
CA ILE A 7 126.57 -16.11 110.64
C ILE A 7 125.15 -15.84 111.16
N ILE A 8 124.81 -14.54 111.23
CA ILE A 8 123.58 -13.96 110.66
C ILE A 8 123.60 -14.05 109.10
N PHE A 9 124.36 -15.02 108.55
CA PHE A 9 124.64 -15.27 107.13
C PHE A 9 124.22 -16.70 106.69
N MET A 10 123.72 -17.55 107.60
CA MET A 10 122.99 -18.79 107.24
C MET A 10 121.50 -18.70 107.60
N LEU A 11 120.97 -17.46 107.68
CA LEU A 11 119.54 -17.17 107.74
C LEU A 11 118.99 -16.70 106.37
N ALA A 12 119.64 -17.08 105.27
CA ALA A 12 119.17 -16.82 103.93
C ALA A 12 119.43 -18.06 103.07
N VAL A 13 118.39 -18.52 102.37
CA VAL A 13 118.35 -19.70 101.48
C VAL A 13 117.91 -21.00 102.17
N PHE A 14 116.62 -21.08 102.52
CA PHE A 14 115.67 -22.06 101.96
C PHE A 14 114.26 -21.53 102.21
N VAL A 15 113.87 -20.56 101.39
CA VAL A 15 112.48 -20.14 101.17
C VAL A 15 111.95 -20.95 99.99
N ASN A 16 110.75 -21.53 100.17
CA ASN A 16 109.80 -22.02 99.16
C ASN A 16 110.24 -23.20 98.27
N THR A 17 109.36 -24.13 97.86
CA THR A 17 107.96 -23.97 97.40
C THR A 17 107.08 -25.17 97.78
N GLY A 18 105.77 -24.93 97.91
CA GLY A 18 104.76 -25.98 98.08
C GLY A 18 104.77 -26.98 96.91
N LEU A 19 104.56 -28.25 97.26
CA LEU A 19 104.25 -29.31 96.30
C LEU A 19 102.90 -28.98 95.65
N MET A 20 102.93 -28.54 94.39
CA MET A 20 101.72 -28.50 93.56
C MET A 20 101.38 -29.95 93.21
N ALA A 21 100.14 -30.38 93.50
CA ALA A 21 99.63 -31.71 93.14
C ALA A 21 99.38 -31.86 91.62
N GLN A 22 99.42 -30.75 90.90
CA GLN A 22 99.14 -30.68 89.47
C GLN A 22 100.38 -31.07 88.68
N VAL A 23 100.19 -31.95 87.71
CA VAL A 23 101.24 -32.42 86.81
C VAL A 23 101.15 -31.63 85.53
N ALA A 24 102.20 -30.87 85.22
CA ALA A 24 102.38 -30.28 83.90
C ALA A 24 103.32 -31.18 83.08
N ILE A 25 102.88 -31.61 81.89
CA ILE A 25 103.71 -32.32 80.92
C ILE A 25 103.83 -31.42 79.69
N ASN A 26 104.90 -30.63 79.65
CA ASN A 26 105.22 -29.73 78.54
C ASN A 26 106.73 -29.56 78.38
N THR A 27 107.15 -28.98 77.26
CA THR A 27 108.56 -28.67 76.97
C THR A 27 108.92 -27.21 77.25
N THR A 28 107.95 -26.40 77.67
CA THR A 28 108.08 -24.94 77.88
C THR A 28 108.37 -24.57 79.33
N GLY A 29 108.19 -25.50 80.27
CA GLY A 29 108.36 -25.28 81.71
C GLY A 29 107.23 -24.48 82.36
N THR A 30 106.10 -24.30 81.66
CA THR A 30 104.94 -23.61 82.22
C THR A 30 104.27 -24.48 83.28
N ALA A 31 103.78 -23.86 84.36
CA ALA A 31 102.98 -24.56 85.36
C ALA A 31 101.69 -25.07 84.74
N ALA A 32 101.13 -26.14 85.31
CA ALA A 32 99.81 -26.63 84.92
C ALA A 32 98.77 -25.55 85.18
N ASP A 33 97.76 -25.47 84.33
CA ASP A 33 96.60 -24.61 84.57
C ASP A 33 96.01 -24.88 85.96
N ASN A 34 95.64 -23.82 86.68
CA ASN A 34 95.11 -23.92 88.04
C ASN A 34 93.82 -24.77 88.13
N SER A 35 93.14 -25.01 87.00
CA SER A 35 91.95 -25.87 86.91
C SER A 35 92.25 -27.34 86.55
N ALA A 36 93.48 -27.69 86.17
CA ALA A 36 93.84 -29.02 85.69
C ALA A 36 94.71 -29.79 86.71
N MET A 37 94.38 -31.06 86.98
CA MET A 37 95.26 -31.94 87.75
C MET A 37 96.39 -32.53 86.90
N LEU A 38 96.13 -32.69 85.60
CA LEU A 38 97.10 -33.07 84.58
C LEU A 38 96.91 -32.13 83.39
N ASP A 39 97.91 -31.30 83.13
CA ASP A 39 97.96 -30.38 81.99
C ASP A 39 99.06 -30.84 81.05
N ILE A 40 98.69 -31.20 79.82
CA ILE A 40 99.62 -31.65 78.79
C ILE A 40 99.59 -30.63 77.66
N SER A 41 100.70 -29.92 77.46
CA SER A 41 100.87 -28.96 76.37
C SER A 41 102.05 -29.37 75.50
N SER A 42 101.80 -29.63 74.23
CA SER A 42 102.83 -29.91 73.24
C SER A 42 102.39 -29.41 71.87
N ASP A 43 103.32 -28.79 71.16
CA ASP A 43 103.09 -28.19 69.85
C ASP A 43 103.28 -29.21 68.71
N SER A 44 103.78 -30.41 69.04
CA SER A 44 104.23 -31.42 68.06
C SER A 44 103.92 -32.87 68.44
N MET A 45 103.51 -33.15 69.69
CA MET A 45 103.19 -34.48 70.19
C MET A 45 101.80 -34.50 70.86
N GLY A 46 101.14 -35.65 70.86
CA GLY A 46 99.82 -35.83 71.49
C GLY A 46 99.86 -36.85 72.63
N ILE A 47 98.71 -37.11 73.23
CA ILE A 47 98.52 -38.21 74.19
C ILE A 47 98.10 -39.48 73.46
N LEU A 48 98.80 -40.59 73.70
CA LEU A 48 98.38 -41.90 73.24
C LEU A 48 97.73 -42.62 74.41
N ILE A 49 96.41 -42.66 74.42
CA ILE A 49 95.62 -43.38 75.43
C ILE A 49 95.64 -44.89 75.13
N PRO A 50 95.25 -45.76 76.09
CA PRO A 50 95.22 -47.20 75.88
C PRO A 50 94.45 -47.59 74.63
N ARG A 51 95.14 -48.25 73.70
CA ARG A 51 94.59 -48.79 72.46
C ARG A 51 94.28 -50.26 72.66
N MET A 52 93.04 -50.67 72.44
CA MET A 52 92.60 -52.03 72.75
C MET A 52 91.45 -52.46 71.85
N THR A 53 91.23 -53.76 71.68
CA THR A 53 90.07 -54.28 70.96
C THR A 53 88.78 -54.17 71.78
N MET A 54 87.61 -54.31 71.17
CA MET A 54 86.32 -54.33 71.88
C MET A 54 86.31 -55.39 72.99
N ALA A 55 86.84 -56.59 72.70
CA ALA A 55 86.96 -57.66 73.69
C ALA A 55 87.90 -57.29 74.86
N GLN A 56 88.98 -56.56 74.60
CA GLN A 56 89.91 -56.09 75.65
C GLN A 56 89.31 -54.95 76.47
N ARG A 57 88.54 -54.05 75.85
CA ARG A 57 87.77 -52.98 76.51
C ARG A 57 86.72 -53.56 77.46
N ASP A 58 85.96 -54.54 77.00
CA ASP A 58 84.89 -55.16 77.79
C ASP A 58 85.42 -56.07 78.89
N ALA A 59 86.68 -56.48 78.81
CA ALA A 59 87.38 -57.20 79.87
C ALA A 59 87.85 -56.31 81.04
N ILE A 60 87.71 -54.98 80.96
CA ILE A 60 88.07 -54.07 82.06
C ILE A 60 87.04 -54.22 83.19
N THR A 61 87.42 -54.92 84.25
CA THR A 61 86.61 -55.06 85.47
C THR A 61 86.47 -53.74 86.22
N SER A 62 85.23 -53.31 86.48
CA SER A 62 84.90 -52.05 87.18
C SER A 62 85.61 -50.81 86.59
N PRO A 63 85.35 -50.45 85.31
CA PRO A 63 85.96 -49.28 84.72
C PRO A 63 85.52 -48.01 85.45
N ALA A 64 86.46 -47.09 85.67
CA ALA A 64 86.14 -45.82 86.31
C ALA A 64 85.26 -44.96 85.39
N THR A 65 84.27 -44.25 85.95
CA THR A 65 83.53 -43.23 85.20
C THR A 65 84.49 -42.18 84.62
N GLY A 66 84.38 -41.92 83.33
CA GLY A 66 85.29 -41.04 82.58
C GLY A 66 86.53 -41.73 82.02
N LEU A 67 86.70 -43.05 82.23
CA LEU A 67 87.83 -43.80 81.66
C LEU A 67 87.76 -43.74 80.13
N MET A 68 88.80 -43.21 79.49
CA MET A 68 88.91 -43.12 78.04
C MET A 68 89.87 -44.17 77.46
N ILE A 69 89.46 -44.80 76.37
CA ILE A 69 90.25 -45.75 75.59
C ILE A 69 90.10 -45.45 74.10
N TYR A 70 91.00 -45.98 73.29
CA TYR A 70 90.85 -45.99 71.83
C TYR A 70 90.62 -47.43 71.37
N GLN A 71 89.42 -47.74 70.91
CA GLN A 71 89.10 -49.05 70.39
C GLN A 71 89.71 -49.21 69.00
N VAL A 72 90.44 -50.30 68.74
CA VAL A 72 91.16 -50.52 67.47
C VAL A 72 90.42 -51.39 66.45
N ASP A 73 89.32 -52.04 66.82
CA ASP A 73 88.54 -52.94 65.97
C ASP A 73 87.02 -52.70 66.06
N GLU A 74 86.26 -53.40 65.22
CA GLU A 74 84.84 -53.15 64.95
C GLU A 74 84.57 -51.68 64.58
N THR A 75 83.93 -50.91 65.46
CA THR A 75 83.79 -49.46 65.31
C THR A 75 84.95 -48.77 66.01
N THR A 76 86.08 -48.64 65.29
CA THR A 76 87.31 -47.99 65.76
C THR A 76 87.07 -46.55 66.16
N GLY A 77 87.58 -46.13 67.33
CA GLY A 77 87.45 -44.74 67.78
C GLY A 77 87.71 -44.56 69.27
N TYR A 78 87.62 -43.33 69.73
CA TYR A 78 87.71 -43.00 71.15
C TYR A 78 86.43 -43.42 71.86
N TYR A 79 86.52 -44.15 72.96
CA TYR A 79 85.38 -44.44 73.82
C TYR A 79 85.65 -43.90 75.21
N TYR A 80 84.59 -43.50 75.91
CA TYR A 80 84.64 -43.26 77.34
C TYR A 80 83.61 -44.13 78.07
N TYR A 81 83.93 -44.53 79.29
CA TYR A 81 82.99 -45.23 80.15
C TYR A 81 82.17 -44.22 80.97
N ASP A 82 80.85 -44.23 80.88
CA ASP A 82 79.99 -43.27 81.59
C ASP A 82 79.67 -43.68 83.05
N GLY A 83 80.20 -44.81 83.50
CA GLY A 83 79.88 -45.44 84.78
C GLY A 83 78.94 -46.65 84.65
N SER A 84 78.39 -46.88 83.46
CA SER A 84 77.51 -48.01 83.16
C SER A 84 77.86 -48.70 81.84
N SER A 85 78.24 -47.94 80.81
CA SER A 85 78.50 -48.44 79.46
C SER A 85 79.63 -47.69 78.75
N TRP A 86 80.21 -48.31 77.73
CA TRP A 86 81.23 -47.71 76.87
C TRP A 86 80.56 -46.96 75.71
N ASN A 87 80.76 -45.64 75.65
CA ASN A 87 80.20 -44.78 74.62
C ASN A 87 81.27 -44.28 73.66
N LEU A 88 81.00 -44.38 72.35
CA LEU A 88 81.87 -43.83 71.31
C LEU A 88 81.81 -42.30 71.35
N VAL A 89 82.98 -41.67 71.48
CA VAL A 89 83.15 -40.23 71.33
C VAL A 89 82.98 -39.89 69.85
N GLY A 90 81.80 -39.38 69.49
CA GLY A 90 81.51 -38.83 68.16
C GLY A 90 80.71 -39.71 67.18
N SER A 91 79.88 -40.66 67.63
CA SER A 91 78.96 -41.38 66.72
C SER A 91 77.68 -40.60 66.43
N GLY A 92 77.20 -40.66 65.18
CA GLY A 92 76.12 -39.81 64.62
C GLY A 92 74.70 -39.96 65.20
N ALA A 93 73.80 -39.16 64.61
CA ALA A 93 72.52 -38.71 65.15
C ALA A 93 71.45 -39.78 65.44
N PHE A 94 70.85 -39.75 66.64
CA PHE A 94 69.69 -40.57 67.08
C PHE A 94 68.36 -39.81 67.05
N SER A 95 68.38 -38.48 67.04
CA SER A 95 67.24 -37.61 66.78
C SER A 95 67.64 -36.50 65.81
N ILE A 96 66.66 -35.81 65.20
CA ILE A 96 66.93 -34.75 64.22
C ILE A 96 67.81 -33.63 64.82
N ASN A 97 67.73 -33.36 66.12
CA ASN A 97 68.61 -32.43 66.85
C ASN A 97 70.04 -32.94 67.10
N ASP A 98 70.34 -34.19 66.78
CA ASP A 98 71.71 -34.71 66.81
C ASP A 98 72.42 -34.53 65.45
N LEU A 99 71.66 -34.17 64.40
CA LEU A 99 72.23 -33.41 63.29
C LEU A 99 72.53 -32.02 63.87
N SER A 100 73.76 -31.53 63.73
CA SER A 100 74.18 -30.23 64.30
C SER A 100 73.29 -29.04 63.92
N ASP A 101 72.41 -29.22 62.93
CA ASP A 101 71.51 -28.23 62.35
C ASP A 101 70.04 -28.68 62.27
N GLY A 102 69.62 -29.75 62.98
CA GLY A 102 68.21 -30.10 63.10
C GLY A 102 67.60 -29.65 64.42
N ARG A 103 66.28 -29.40 64.43
CA ARG A 103 65.51 -29.01 65.63
C ARG A 103 64.15 -29.69 65.62
N THR A 104 63.70 -30.15 66.77
CA THR A 104 62.35 -30.69 66.97
C THR A 104 61.75 -30.06 68.23
N GLY A 105 60.43 -29.81 68.22
CA GLY A 105 59.69 -29.17 69.30
C GLY A 105 58.28 -28.84 68.83
N GLY A 106 57.27 -28.94 69.70
CA GLY A 106 55.93 -28.52 69.30
C GLY A 106 55.25 -29.33 68.20
N ASN A 107 55.56 -30.62 68.09
CA ASN A 107 55.21 -31.49 66.95
C ASN A 107 55.76 -30.99 65.58
N SER A 108 56.73 -30.08 65.58
CA SER A 108 57.39 -29.57 64.37
C SER A 108 58.71 -30.29 64.06
N VAL A 109 59.07 -30.34 62.78
CA VAL A 109 60.32 -30.89 62.24
C VAL A 109 61.10 -29.79 61.50
N PHE A 110 62.31 -29.48 61.95
CA PHE A 110 63.19 -28.51 61.31
C PHE A 110 64.55 -29.12 60.94
N LEU A 111 64.99 -28.92 59.70
CA LEU A 111 66.23 -29.46 59.15
C LEU A 111 66.99 -28.38 58.36
N GLY A 112 68.19 -28.02 58.80
CA GLY A 112 69.08 -27.07 58.12
C GLY A 112 69.36 -25.83 58.96
N ALA A 113 70.55 -25.25 58.77
CA ALA A 113 70.98 -24.08 59.55
C ALA A 113 69.94 -22.94 59.54
N GLY A 114 69.49 -22.53 60.73
CA GLY A 114 68.50 -21.47 60.90
C GLY A 114 67.03 -21.90 60.74
N ALA A 115 66.74 -23.16 60.42
CA ALA A 115 65.37 -23.63 60.25
C ALA A 115 64.61 -23.57 61.58
N GLY A 116 63.48 -22.86 61.60
CA GLY A 116 62.63 -22.70 62.80
C GLY A 116 63.31 -22.07 64.02
N THR A 117 64.39 -21.29 63.87
CA THR A 117 65.17 -20.74 65.01
C THR A 117 64.33 -19.92 66.00
N HIS A 118 63.30 -19.20 65.53
CA HIS A 118 62.46 -18.34 66.37
C HIS A 118 61.14 -18.99 66.83
N ASP A 119 60.93 -20.27 66.52
CA ASP A 119 59.71 -21.00 66.89
C ASP A 119 59.55 -21.05 68.41
N ASP A 120 58.34 -20.79 68.90
CA ASP A 120 58.01 -20.73 70.33
C ASP A 120 57.88 -22.10 71.00
N ILE A 121 58.15 -23.19 70.26
CA ILE A 121 58.12 -24.60 70.68
C ILE A 121 56.78 -25.08 71.25
N THR A 122 55.70 -24.31 71.05
CA THR A 122 54.33 -24.75 71.33
C THR A 122 53.82 -25.70 70.23
N ASP A 123 52.62 -26.29 70.33
CA ASP A 123 52.09 -27.32 69.40
C ASP A 123 51.81 -26.80 67.96
N ASN A 124 52.87 -26.34 67.28
CA ASN A 124 52.82 -25.66 66.00
C ASN A 124 52.74 -26.60 64.79
N GLN A 125 53.19 -27.86 64.87
CA GLN A 125 53.02 -28.85 63.77
C GLN A 125 53.62 -28.42 62.41
N ASN A 126 54.74 -27.70 62.43
CA ASN A 126 55.42 -27.20 61.23
C ASN A 126 56.42 -28.21 60.64
N VAL A 127 56.64 -28.17 59.32
CA VAL A 127 57.74 -28.87 58.64
C VAL A 127 58.61 -27.82 57.95
N GLY A 128 59.85 -27.63 58.39
CA GLY A 128 60.84 -26.74 57.78
C GLY A 128 62.09 -27.49 57.34
N ILE A 129 62.37 -27.54 56.04
CA ILE A 129 63.54 -28.24 55.49
C ILE A 129 64.30 -27.30 54.55
N GLY A 130 65.54 -26.96 54.91
CA GLY A 130 66.42 -26.07 54.18
C GLY A 130 66.88 -24.89 55.03
N ILE A 131 68.04 -24.33 54.66
CA ILE A 131 68.66 -23.19 55.36
C ILE A 131 67.65 -22.04 55.47
N ASN A 132 67.44 -21.56 56.70
CA ASN A 132 66.51 -20.50 57.06
C ASN A 132 65.06 -20.72 56.59
N SER A 133 64.59 -21.96 56.46
CA SER A 133 63.16 -22.24 56.29
C SER A 133 62.40 -21.90 57.59
N LEU A 134 61.27 -21.19 57.51
CA LEU A 134 60.51 -20.72 58.68
C LEU A 134 61.36 -19.95 59.72
N TYR A 135 62.39 -19.22 59.27
CA TYR A 135 63.40 -18.62 60.15
C TYR A 135 62.83 -17.72 61.25
N THR A 136 61.89 -16.84 60.91
CA THR A 136 61.26 -15.87 61.84
C THR A 136 59.93 -16.35 62.43
N ASN A 137 59.51 -17.58 62.16
CA ASN A 137 58.24 -18.09 62.67
C ASN A 137 58.25 -18.14 64.19
N THR A 138 57.28 -17.48 64.83
CA THR A 138 57.17 -17.41 66.28
C THR A 138 56.05 -18.32 66.76
N SER A 139 54.82 -18.14 66.28
CA SER A 139 53.63 -18.90 66.72
C SER A 139 52.74 -19.40 65.57
N GLY A 140 53.24 -19.37 64.33
CA GLY A 140 52.46 -19.79 63.17
C GLY A 140 52.46 -21.32 63.02
N ASN A 141 51.31 -21.95 62.86
CA ASN A 141 51.15 -23.41 62.94
C ASN A 141 50.76 -24.06 61.59
N ALA A 142 50.98 -25.38 61.47
CA ALA A 142 50.64 -26.24 60.35
C ALA A 142 51.26 -25.83 58.99
N ASN A 143 52.43 -25.21 59.00
CA ASN A 143 53.13 -24.80 57.78
C ASN A 143 54.06 -25.90 57.27
N THR A 144 54.14 -26.09 55.94
CA THR A 144 55.15 -26.90 55.26
C THR A 144 56.06 -25.99 54.45
N ALA A 145 57.35 -25.96 54.74
CA ALA A 145 58.36 -25.12 54.11
C ALA A 145 59.57 -25.98 53.68
N ILE A 146 59.72 -26.23 52.38
CA ILE A 146 60.78 -27.08 51.84
C ILE A 146 61.57 -26.30 50.79
N GLY A 147 62.82 -25.97 51.10
CA GLY A 147 63.73 -25.18 50.27
C GLY A 147 64.40 -24.05 51.06
N ARG A 148 65.59 -23.64 50.62
CA ARG A 148 66.34 -22.54 51.28
C ARG A 148 65.51 -21.26 51.27
N GLY A 149 65.25 -20.72 52.46
CA GLY A 149 64.47 -19.50 52.68
C GLY A 149 62.96 -19.63 52.39
N SER A 150 62.42 -20.85 52.27
CA SER A 150 60.95 -21.01 52.16
C SER A 150 60.27 -20.50 53.44
N LEU A 151 59.23 -19.66 53.28
CA LEU A 151 58.52 -18.99 54.40
C LEU A 151 59.45 -18.28 55.42
N TYR A 152 60.56 -17.69 54.97
CA TYR A 152 61.57 -17.06 55.84
C TYR A 152 60.99 -16.05 56.84
N SER A 153 60.07 -15.19 56.38
CA SER A 153 59.50 -14.08 57.16
C SER A 153 58.18 -14.41 57.89
N ASN A 154 57.75 -15.67 57.90
CA ASN A 154 56.41 -16.06 58.38
C ASN A 154 56.31 -16.02 59.89
N SER A 155 55.93 -14.88 60.48
CA SER A 155 55.86 -14.71 61.95
C SER A 155 54.70 -15.49 62.58
N THR A 156 53.47 -15.29 62.09
CA THR A 156 52.23 -15.86 62.67
C THR A 156 51.27 -16.49 61.66
N GLY A 157 51.65 -16.57 60.38
CA GLY A 157 50.82 -17.18 59.34
C GLY A 157 50.71 -18.71 59.50
N ASN A 158 49.53 -19.25 59.23
CA ASN A 158 49.18 -20.64 59.47
C ASN A 158 48.84 -21.41 58.18
N SER A 159 48.98 -22.73 58.21
CA SER A 159 48.51 -23.64 57.14
C SER A 159 49.08 -23.35 55.75
N ASN A 160 50.27 -22.75 55.65
CA ASN A 160 50.89 -22.47 54.37
C ASN A 160 51.75 -23.65 53.88
N THR A 161 51.70 -23.96 52.59
CA THR A 161 52.59 -24.91 51.92
C THR A 161 53.52 -24.16 50.98
N ALA A 162 54.82 -24.17 51.22
CA ALA A 162 55.85 -23.55 50.40
C ALA A 162 56.94 -24.57 50.02
N ILE A 163 57.11 -24.82 48.72
CA ILE A 163 58.08 -25.78 48.19
C ILE A 163 58.87 -25.11 47.06
N GLY A 164 60.17 -24.89 47.28
CA GLY A 164 61.08 -24.24 46.34
C GLY A 164 62.00 -23.22 47.02
N PHE A 165 63.09 -22.85 46.33
CA PHE A 165 63.98 -21.79 46.78
C PHE A 165 63.20 -20.48 46.98
N ARG A 166 63.24 -19.90 48.19
CA ARG A 166 62.56 -18.63 48.53
C ARG A 166 61.05 -18.59 48.21
N SER A 167 60.37 -19.74 48.15
CA SER A 167 58.90 -19.78 48.04
C SER A 167 58.25 -19.14 49.27
N GLY A 168 57.33 -18.20 49.07
CA GLY A 168 56.68 -17.45 50.16
C GLY A 168 57.64 -16.66 51.07
N PHE A 169 58.82 -16.22 50.59
CA PHE A 169 59.90 -15.67 51.43
C PHE A 169 59.49 -14.54 52.38
N LEU A 170 58.69 -13.57 51.91
CA LEU A 170 58.17 -12.45 52.72
C LEU A 170 56.73 -12.68 53.22
N ASN A 171 56.20 -13.91 53.14
CA ASN A 171 54.92 -14.20 53.79
C ASN A 171 55.05 -14.00 55.28
N ASN A 172 54.35 -12.99 55.86
CA ASN A 172 54.48 -12.64 57.27
C ASN A 172 53.30 -13.16 58.09
N THR A 173 52.08 -12.81 57.68
CA THR A 173 50.84 -13.15 58.40
C THR A 173 49.82 -13.93 57.57
N GLY A 174 50.08 -14.13 56.27
CA GLY A 174 49.14 -14.80 55.36
C GLY A 174 48.87 -16.26 55.75
N VAL A 175 47.63 -16.70 55.53
CA VAL A 175 47.10 -18.01 55.93
C VAL A 175 46.59 -18.81 54.72
N ASP A 176 46.70 -20.14 54.79
CA ASP A 176 46.15 -21.08 53.80
C ASP A 176 46.67 -20.87 52.37
N ASN A 177 47.94 -20.49 52.22
CA ASN A 177 48.56 -20.31 50.91
C ASN A 177 49.33 -21.56 50.44
N ILE A 178 49.36 -21.80 49.13
CA ILE A 178 50.17 -22.81 48.45
C ILE A 178 51.15 -22.10 47.51
N PHE A 179 52.45 -22.22 47.74
CA PHE A 179 53.53 -21.69 46.93
C PHE A 179 54.45 -22.83 46.46
N ILE A 180 54.40 -23.20 45.18
CA ILE A 180 55.20 -24.30 44.65
C ILE A 180 55.99 -23.80 43.44
N GLY A 181 57.32 -23.71 43.58
CA GLY A 181 58.23 -23.20 42.55
C GLY A 181 59.32 -22.30 43.15
N ASP A 182 60.36 -22.03 42.37
CA ASP A 182 61.35 -21.02 42.73
C ASP A 182 60.66 -19.66 42.88
N SER A 183 60.73 -19.11 44.09
CA SER A 183 60.22 -17.80 44.47
C SER A 183 58.73 -17.56 44.14
N ALA A 184 57.92 -18.63 44.08
CA ALA A 184 56.47 -18.50 44.03
C ALA A 184 55.97 -17.75 45.27
N GLY A 185 55.13 -16.72 45.09
CA GLY A 185 54.59 -15.89 46.18
C GLY A 185 55.64 -15.14 47.01
N TYR A 186 56.81 -14.82 46.44
CA TYR A 186 57.94 -14.24 47.16
C TYR A 186 57.58 -13.05 48.08
N ASN A 187 56.75 -12.10 47.61
CA ASN A 187 56.37 -10.89 48.36
C ASN A 187 54.98 -10.95 49.04
N ASN A 188 54.42 -12.14 49.35
CA ASN A 188 53.09 -12.28 49.96
C ASN A 188 52.95 -11.76 51.39
N LEU A 189 53.09 -10.45 51.63
CA LEU A 189 53.12 -9.83 52.97
C LEU A 189 51.98 -10.29 53.91
N GLY A 190 50.75 -10.43 53.39
CA GLY A 190 49.60 -10.87 54.18
C GLY A 190 48.39 -11.40 53.39
N GLY A 191 48.57 -11.78 52.12
CA GLY A 191 47.48 -12.35 51.31
C GLY A 191 47.11 -13.77 51.75
N ASP A 192 45.81 -14.05 51.88
CA ASP A 192 45.29 -15.36 52.28
C ASP A 192 44.71 -16.17 51.11
N TYR A 193 44.69 -17.49 51.27
CA TYR A 193 44.03 -18.45 50.35
C TYR A 193 44.56 -18.42 48.92
N ASN A 194 45.83 -18.07 48.68
CA ASN A 194 46.40 -18.07 47.35
C ASN A 194 47.03 -19.41 47.00
N THR A 195 46.90 -19.85 45.75
CA THR A 195 47.60 -20.98 45.17
C THR A 195 48.46 -20.49 44.02
N MET A 196 49.78 -20.58 44.14
CA MET A 196 50.75 -20.15 43.14
C MET A 196 51.68 -21.32 42.82
N VAL A 197 51.57 -21.85 41.62
CA VAL A 197 52.29 -23.04 41.16
C VAL A 197 53.04 -22.69 39.88
N GLY A 198 54.35 -22.59 39.99
CA GLY A 198 55.26 -22.20 38.91
C GLY A 198 56.36 -21.27 39.41
N SER A 199 57.51 -21.31 38.74
CA SER A 199 58.61 -20.38 38.99
C SER A 199 58.11 -18.93 38.86
N TRP A 200 58.34 -18.09 39.87
CA TRP A 200 57.96 -16.66 39.90
C TRP A 200 56.45 -16.39 39.80
N SER A 201 55.61 -17.41 40.00
CA SER A 201 54.16 -17.22 40.02
C SER A 201 53.74 -16.36 41.23
N GLY A 202 52.99 -15.29 40.98
CA GLY A 202 52.54 -14.36 42.02
C GLY A 202 53.64 -13.67 42.81
N TRP A 203 54.84 -13.48 42.22
CA TRP A 203 56.02 -12.94 42.92
C TRP A 203 55.74 -11.65 43.71
N LEU A 204 55.00 -10.67 43.13
CA LEU A 204 54.66 -9.39 43.77
C LEU A 204 53.31 -9.37 44.49
N ASN A 205 52.62 -10.50 44.69
CA ASN A 205 51.37 -10.53 45.46
C ASN A 205 51.66 -10.05 46.86
N THR A 206 51.13 -8.91 47.29
CA THR A 206 51.39 -8.32 48.61
C THR A 206 50.22 -8.59 49.55
N GLU A 207 49.01 -8.19 49.13
CA GLU A 207 47.77 -8.34 49.91
C GLU A 207 46.65 -9.08 49.15
N GLY A 208 46.88 -9.45 47.87
CA GLY A 208 45.88 -10.17 47.07
C GLY A 208 45.46 -11.49 47.71
N THR A 209 44.16 -11.79 47.72
CA THR A 209 43.59 -13.01 48.36
C THR A 209 42.87 -13.89 47.34
N ARG A 210 42.79 -15.19 47.62
CA ARG A 210 42.03 -16.18 46.84
C ARG A 210 42.43 -16.25 45.36
N ASN A 211 43.70 -16.01 45.04
CA ASN A 211 44.22 -16.16 43.68
C ASN A 211 44.68 -17.59 43.40
N ALA A 212 44.50 -18.07 42.18
CA ALA A 212 44.91 -19.39 41.72
C ALA A 212 45.72 -19.25 40.43
N PHE A 213 47.05 -19.25 40.55
CA PHE A 213 48.00 -19.05 39.46
C PHE A 213 48.75 -20.35 39.16
N PHE A 214 48.63 -20.83 37.93
CA PHE A 214 49.27 -22.05 37.46
C PHE A 214 50.06 -21.74 36.18
N GLY A 215 51.39 -21.75 36.29
CA GLY A 215 52.29 -21.47 35.19
C GLY A 215 53.49 -20.64 35.64
N VAL A 216 54.61 -20.79 34.91
CA VAL A 216 55.80 -19.96 35.10
C VAL A 216 55.43 -18.50 34.85
N VAL A 217 55.74 -17.63 35.82
CA VAL A 217 55.51 -16.18 35.77
C VAL A 217 54.01 -15.83 35.59
N SER A 218 53.10 -16.71 36.02
CA SER A 218 51.67 -16.37 36.03
C SER A 218 51.36 -15.43 37.20
N GLY A 219 50.74 -14.29 36.89
CA GLY A 219 50.39 -13.27 37.89
C GLY A 219 51.58 -12.61 38.58
N GLU A 220 52.77 -12.58 37.97
CA GLU A 220 54.01 -12.10 38.61
C GLU A 220 53.86 -10.72 39.27
N HIS A 221 53.24 -9.76 38.58
CA HIS A 221 53.06 -8.39 39.07
C HIS A 221 51.70 -8.15 39.72
N ASN A 222 50.93 -9.18 40.07
CA ASN A 222 49.72 -8.99 40.85
C ASN A 222 50.06 -8.51 42.24
N THR A 223 49.71 -7.28 42.63
CA THR A 223 50.02 -6.72 43.95
C THR A 223 48.86 -6.92 44.93
N THR A 224 47.68 -6.42 44.58
CA THR A 224 46.48 -6.42 45.46
C THR A 224 45.27 -7.10 44.83
N GLY A 225 45.35 -7.44 43.53
CA GLY A 225 44.29 -8.16 42.81
C GLY A 225 43.91 -9.46 43.50
N SER A 226 42.62 -9.73 43.61
CA SER A 226 42.07 -10.86 44.37
C SER A 226 41.10 -11.70 43.53
N ARG A 227 40.92 -12.98 43.89
CA ARG A 227 39.97 -13.90 43.25
C ARG A 227 40.24 -14.12 41.76
N ASN A 228 41.51 -14.10 41.36
CA ASN A 228 41.93 -14.36 40.00
C ASN A 228 42.26 -15.85 39.79
N SER A 229 42.02 -16.39 38.60
CA SER A 229 42.31 -17.77 38.21
C SER A 229 43.04 -17.78 36.87
N TYR A 230 44.36 -18.01 36.91
CA TYR A 230 45.25 -17.95 35.75
C TYR A 230 45.88 -19.31 35.49
N PHE A 231 45.76 -19.78 34.24
CA PHE A 231 46.30 -21.06 33.79
C PHE A 231 47.08 -20.86 32.49
N GLY A 232 48.40 -20.90 32.57
CA GLY A 232 49.31 -20.73 31.44
C GLY A 232 50.54 -19.89 31.80
N ALA A 233 51.65 -20.15 31.12
CA ALA A 233 52.85 -19.33 31.30
C ALA A 233 52.57 -17.86 30.91
N PHE A 234 53.04 -16.93 31.73
CA PHE A 234 52.83 -15.49 31.57
C PHE A 234 51.35 -15.05 31.50
N SER A 235 50.41 -15.88 31.97
CA SER A 235 49.00 -15.50 32.06
C SER A 235 48.80 -14.49 33.18
N GLY A 236 48.16 -13.36 32.88
CA GLY A 236 47.92 -12.28 33.82
C GLY A 236 49.18 -11.60 34.38
N LEU A 237 50.31 -11.63 33.65
CA LEU A 237 51.62 -11.22 34.17
C LEU A 237 51.62 -9.82 34.81
N GLU A 238 51.12 -8.82 34.09
CA GLU A 238 51.11 -7.41 34.50
C GLU A 238 49.79 -6.99 35.18
N ASN A 239 49.04 -7.95 35.76
CA ASN A 239 47.79 -7.66 36.43
C ASN A 239 47.98 -7.11 37.83
N ASP A 240 48.26 -5.81 37.96
CA ASP A 240 48.56 -5.15 39.23
C ASP A 240 47.43 -5.25 40.28
N THR A 241 46.24 -4.74 39.94
CA THR A 241 45.10 -4.62 40.90
C THR A 241 43.81 -5.33 40.44
N GLY A 242 43.77 -5.80 39.19
CA GLY A 242 42.58 -6.43 38.62
C GLY A 242 42.15 -7.68 39.40
N SER A 243 40.85 -7.84 39.62
CA SER A 243 40.26 -8.90 40.45
C SER A 243 39.19 -9.69 39.69
N TYR A 244 38.85 -10.90 40.13
CA TYR A 244 37.81 -11.75 39.52
C TYR A 244 38.10 -12.15 38.06
N ASN A 245 39.36 -12.21 37.66
CA ASN A 245 39.75 -12.56 36.31
C ASN A 245 39.94 -14.07 36.14
N CYS A 246 39.63 -14.57 34.96
CA CYS A 246 39.65 -15.99 34.62
C CYS A 246 40.37 -16.18 33.28
N PHE A 247 41.67 -16.51 33.34
CA PHE A 247 42.54 -16.57 32.18
C PHE A 247 43.06 -17.99 31.94
N PHE A 248 42.92 -18.44 30.70
CA PHE A 248 43.35 -19.76 30.25
C PHE A 248 44.11 -19.65 28.93
N GLY A 249 45.41 -19.93 28.95
CA GLY A 249 46.29 -19.93 27.79
C GLY A 249 47.59 -19.18 28.02
N HIS A 250 48.64 -19.55 27.29
CA HIS A 250 49.90 -18.81 27.27
C HIS A 250 49.64 -17.33 26.95
N THR A 251 50.20 -16.43 27.77
CA THR A 251 50.09 -14.96 27.62
C THR A 251 48.65 -14.43 27.53
N SER A 252 47.65 -15.18 28.00
CA SER A 252 46.26 -14.69 28.13
C SER A 252 46.22 -13.57 29.18
N GLY A 253 45.62 -12.43 28.84
CA GLY A 253 45.56 -11.27 29.73
C GLY A 253 46.94 -10.73 30.16
N TYR A 254 47.99 -10.85 29.33
CA TYR A 254 49.37 -10.50 29.73
C TYR A 254 49.48 -9.10 30.36
N TYR A 255 48.91 -8.09 29.71
CA TYR A 255 48.85 -6.69 30.18
C TYR A 255 47.50 -6.32 30.81
N ASN A 256 46.74 -7.32 31.30
CA ASN A 256 45.42 -7.08 31.89
C ASN A 256 45.50 -6.15 33.09
N GLN A 257 44.78 -5.03 33.10
CA GLN A 257 44.66 -4.17 34.30
C GLN A 257 43.24 -4.13 34.89
N GLY A 258 42.26 -4.70 34.21
CA GLY A 258 40.86 -4.68 34.64
C GLY A 258 40.42 -5.93 35.41
N SER A 259 39.16 -5.96 35.78
CA SER A 259 38.51 -6.95 36.64
C SER A 259 37.36 -7.66 35.96
N SER A 260 36.98 -8.85 36.46
CA SER A 260 35.84 -9.64 35.96
C SER A 260 35.96 -10.08 34.50
N ASN A 261 37.19 -10.25 34.00
CA ASN A 261 37.45 -10.67 32.63
C ASN A 261 37.55 -12.21 32.49
N VAL A 262 37.13 -12.74 31.35
CA VAL A 262 37.26 -14.16 30.98
C VAL A 262 38.01 -14.27 29.65
N PHE A 263 39.28 -14.69 29.69
CA PHE A 263 40.11 -14.81 28.49
C PHE A 263 40.54 -16.26 28.30
N ILE A 264 40.16 -16.86 27.18
CA ILE A 264 40.42 -18.26 26.88
C ILE A 264 41.07 -18.34 25.50
N GLY A 265 42.34 -18.74 25.44
CA GLY A 265 43.14 -18.84 24.22
C GLY A 265 44.51 -18.19 24.38
N LYS A 266 45.49 -18.62 23.56
CA LYS A 266 46.82 -18.00 23.53
C LYS A 266 46.69 -16.53 23.15
N SER A 267 47.20 -15.64 23.99
CA SER A 267 47.14 -14.18 23.84
C SER A 267 45.72 -13.61 23.73
N ALA A 268 44.69 -14.30 24.21
CA ALA A 268 43.36 -13.71 24.34
C ALA A 268 43.41 -12.54 25.35
N GLY A 269 42.83 -11.39 24.98
CA GLY A 269 42.84 -10.19 25.82
C GLY A 269 44.24 -9.66 26.20
N PHE A 270 45.26 -9.90 25.37
CA PHE A 270 46.68 -9.64 25.68
C PHE A 270 46.97 -8.22 26.21
N TYR A 271 46.39 -7.17 25.63
CA TYR A 271 46.54 -5.77 26.04
C TYR A 271 45.33 -5.21 26.79
N ASN A 272 44.44 -6.06 27.32
CA ASN A 272 43.21 -5.54 27.92
C ASN A 272 43.45 -4.67 29.14
N LYS A 273 42.72 -3.57 29.29
CA LYS A 273 42.81 -2.69 30.48
C LYS A 273 41.44 -2.41 31.10
N GLY A 274 40.40 -3.04 30.57
CA GLY A 274 39.02 -2.81 30.98
C GLY A 274 38.45 -4.00 31.71
N ASP A 275 37.22 -3.85 32.19
CA ASP A 275 36.53 -4.82 33.03
C ASP A 275 35.48 -5.62 32.25
N SER A 276 35.03 -6.75 32.79
CA SER A 276 33.83 -7.47 32.33
C SER A 276 33.83 -7.89 30.86
N SER A 277 35.01 -8.21 30.32
CA SER A 277 35.20 -8.65 28.93
C SER A 277 35.40 -10.16 28.82
N VAL A 278 34.86 -10.76 27.76
CA VAL A 278 34.95 -12.18 27.43
C VAL A 278 35.65 -12.33 26.08
N CYS A 279 36.84 -12.91 26.04
CA CYS A 279 37.60 -13.13 24.81
C CYS A 279 37.89 -14.63 24.64
N LEU A 280 37.41 -15.22 23.54
CA LEU A 280 37.48 -16.65 23.26
C LEU A 280 38.20 -16.91 21.93
N GLY A 281 39.34 -17.60 22.00
CA GLY A 281 40.15 -18.10 20.89
C GLY A 281 41.52 -17.43 20.72
N PHE A 282 42.29 -17.85 19.71
CA PHE A 282 43.66 -17.38 19.48
C PHE A 282 43.67 -15.88 19.19
N GLN A 283 44.38 -15.10 20.02
CA GLN A 283 44.46 -13.63 19.94
C GLN A 283 43.11 -12.89 19.92
N ALA A 284 42.03 -13.53 20.41
CA ALA A 284 40.73 -12.88 20.49
C ALA A 284 40.80 -11.65 21.39
N GLY A 285 40.37 -10.49 20.87
CA GLY A 285 40.39 -9.22 21.61
C GLY A 285 41.79 -8.78 22.09
N ALA A 286 42.88 -9.24 21.46
CA ALA A 286 44.23 -9.03 21.96
C ALA A 286 44.62 -7.55 22.12
N ASN A 287 44.11 -6.67 21.26
CA ASN A 287 44.39 -5.23 21.31
C ASN A 287 43.27 -4.40 21.95
N ASP A 288 42.19 -5.02 22.41
CA ASP A 288 41.10 -4.26 23.03
C ASP A 288 41.47 -3.92 24.48
N THR A 289 41.61 -2.63 24.75
CA THR A 289 41.97 -2.07 26.06
C THR A 289 40.74 -1.68 26.92
N THR A 290 39.53 -1.94 26.45
CA THR A 290 38.27 -1.43 27.02
C THR A 290 37.43 -2.51 27.71
N SER A 291 36.36 -2.08 28.39
CA SER A 291 35.45 -2.91 29.20
C SER A 291 34.23 -3.42 28.42
N ASN A 292 33.55 -4.42 28.98
CA ASN A 292 32.25 -4.94 28.56
C ASN A 292 32.21 -5.53 27.14
N LYS A 293 33.25 -6.25 26.72
CA LYS A 293 33.36 -6.76 25.35
C LYS A 293 33.14 -8.27 25.28
N LEU A 294 32.59 -8.74 24.16
CA LEU A 294 32.61 -10.16 23.76
C LEU A 294 33.38 -10.29 22.45
N TYR A 295 34.42 -11.11 22.45
CA TYR A 295 35.17 -11.50 21.26
C TYR A 295 35.13 -13.02 21.12
N ILE A 296 34.67 -13.52 19.98
CA ILE A 296 34.85 -14.92 19.55
C ILE A 296 35.59 -14.88 18.22
N ALA A 297 36.90 -15.17 18.25
CA ALA A 297 37.80 -15.04 17.11
C ALA A 297 38.93 -16.07 17.18
N ASN A 298 39.61 -16.31 16.06
CA ASN A 298 40.80 -17.16 16.00
C ASN A 298 42.01 -16.43 15.38
N SER A 299 42.01 -15.10 15.49
CA SER A 299 43.10 -14.23 15.09
C SER A 299 42.96 -12.87 15.77
N GLU A 300 44.03 -12.09 15.72
CA GLU A 300 44.01 -10.66 16.02
C GLU A 300 43.30 -9.92 14.87
N THR A 301 41.97 -9.83 14.95
CA THR A 301 41.14 -9.17 13.94
C THR A 301 40.29 -8.08 14.57
N ALA A 302 40.11 -6.98 13.83
CA ALA A 302 39.12 -5.97 14.16
C ALA A 302 37.68 -6.46 13.92
N GLU A 303 37.50 -7.49 13.08
CA GLU A 303 36.21 -8.08 12.70
C GLU A 303 36.15 -9.55 13.16
N PRO A 304 35.86 -9.84 14.44
CA PRO A 304 35.76 -11.20 14.95
C PRO A 304 34.46 -11.87 14.49
N LEU A 305 34.37 -13.21 14.45
CA LEU A 305 33.17 -13.93 13.99
C LEU A 305 31.92 -13.50 14.78
N VAL A 306 32.06 -13.41 16.10
CA VAL A 306 31.06 -12.82 16.98
C VAL A 306 31.72 -11.73 17.79
N TYR A 307 31.10 -10.55 17.76
CA TYR A 307 31.47 -9.41 18.58
C TYR A 307 30.29 -9.04 19.47
N GLY A 308 30.54 -8.54 20.68
CA GLY A 308 29.48 -7.99 21.53
C GLY A 308 29.96 -6.89 22.44
N GLU A 309 29.01 -6.09 22.90
CA GLU A 309 29.18 -5.02 23.88
C GLU A 309 28.11 -5.20 24.95
N PHE A 310 28.50 -5.74 26.11
CA PHE A 310 27.57 -6.19 27.16
C PHE A 310 26.80 -5.03 27.80
N ASP A 311 27.48 -3.92 28.08
CA ASP A 311 26.89 -2.69 28.64
C ASP A 311 25.82 -2.09 27.72
N LYS A 312 26.01 -2.23 26.41
CA LYS A 312 25.08 -1.77 25.37
C LYS A 312 24.04 -2.81 24.97
N LYS A 313 24.13 -4.04 25.49
CA LYS A 313 23.26 -5.19 25.13
C LYS A 313 23.30 -5.52 23.63
N ILE A 314 24.49 -5.45 23.03
CA ILE A 314 24.69 -5.70 21.59
C ILE A 314 25.44 -7.01 21.37
N ILE A 315 24.95 -7.82 20.41
CA ILE A 315 25.70 -8.89 19.76
C ILE A 315 25.71 -8.65 18.24
N ARG A 316 26.87 -8.78 17.61
CA ARG A 316 27.11 -8.70 16.17
C ARG A 316 27.68 -10.03 15.71
N PHE A 317 27.17 -10.52 14.59
CA PHE A 317 27.71 -11.67 13.88
C PHE A 317 28.39 -11.15 12.62
N ASN A 318 29.72 -11.13 12.56
CA ASN A 318 30.45 -10.66 11.37
C ASN A 318 30.61 -11.77 10.32
N ALA A 319 29.65 -12.71 10.29
CA ALA A 319 29.56 -13.74 9.28
C ALA A 319 28.94 -13.15 7.99
N ASN A 320 29.37 -13.62 6.82
CA ASN A 320 28.76 -13.28 5.51
C ASN A 320 27.25 -13.61 5.44
N ARG A 321 26.74 -14.42 6.38
CA ARG A 321 25.33 -14.74 6.53
C ARG A 321 24.98 -14.67 8.01
N ILE A 322 24.09 -13.73 8.33
CA ILE A 322 23.52 -13.54 9.66
C ILE A 322 22.13 -14.10 9.59
N GLY A 323 21.89 -15.24 10.23
CA GLY A 323 20.51 -15.66 10.44
C GLY A 323 19.80 -14.62 11.30
N ILE A 324 18.99 -13.72 10.67
CA ILE A 324 17.84 -12.91 11.18
C ILE A 324 18.05 -11.34 11.29
N ARG A 325 17.55 -10.53 10.29
CA ARG A 325 17.41 -9.02 10.04
C ARG A 325 18.52 -8.24 9.25
N ASN A 326 18.18 -7.41 8.22
CA ASN A 326 19.09 -6.58 7.36
C ASN A 326 18.56 -5.12 7.06
N LEU A 327 19.46 -4.18 6.67
CA LEU A 327 19.41 -2.69 6.61
C LEU A 327 18.22 -1.97 5.93
N GLY A 328 17.29 -2.67 5.29
CA GLY A 328 16.07 -2.06 4.76
C GLY A 328 14.88 -2.06 5.72
N HIS A 329 15.04 -2.47 6.99
CA HIS A 329 13.99 -3.20 7.73
C HIS A 329 13.63 -4.51 7.03
N ASN A 330 14.61 -5.07 6.32
CA ASN A 330 14.44 -6.32 5.66
C ASN A 330 14.60 -7.45 6.67
N THR A 331 13.84 -8.53 6.53
CA THR A 331 14.02 -9.74 7.33
C THR A 331 14.49 -10.85 6.41
N PHE A 332 15.81 -11.08 6.41
CA PHE A 332 16.45 -12.09 5.58
C PHE A 332 16.84 -13.29 6.40
N VAL A 333 16.34 -14.44 5.98
CA VAL A 333 16.56 -15.72 6.64
C VAL A 333 16.70 -16.78 5.54
N GLY A 334 17.92 -17.24 5.32
CA GLY A 334 18.23 -18.26 4.31
C GLY A 334 19.53 -17.96 3.59
N ASP A 335 20.13 -18.99 2.99
CA ASP A 335 21.27 -18.81 2.11
C ASP A 335 20.86 -18.06 0.84
N GLY A 336 21.62 -17.03 0.47
CA GLY A 336 21.43 -16.34 -0.79
C GLY A 336 20.22 -15.39 -0.81
N THR A 337 19.50 -15.25 0.30
CA THR A 337 18.39 -14.29 0.42
C THR A 337 18.88 -12.87 0.20
N GLY A 338 18.27 -12.17 -0.75
CA GLY A 338 18.53 -10.75 -0.96
C GLY A 338 20.00 -10.40 -1.19
N VAL A 339 20.79 -11.27 -1.84
CA VAL A 339 22.24 -11.03 -2.06
C VAL A 339 22.51 -9.71 -2.79
N MET A 340 21.76 -9.42 -3.85
CA MET A 340 21.85 -8.17 -4.60
C MET A 340 20.78 -7.17 -4.14
N ASN A 341 20.22 -7.34 -2.94
CA ASN A 341 19.12 -6.49 -2.50
C ASN A 341 19.60 -5.10 -2.08
N SER A 342 19.03 -4.05 -2.70
CA SER A 342 19.22 -2.64 -2.28
C SER A 342 17.92 -1.96 -1.85
N GLY A 343 16.85 -2.74 -1.65
CA GLY A 343 15.49 -2.27 -1.38
C GLY A 343 15.10 -2.35 0.10
N ILE A 344 13.91 -1.82 0.46
CA ILE A 344 13.50 -1.65 1.87
C ILE A 344 12.19 -2.35 2.24
N ARG A 345 12.03 -2.71 3.52
CA ARG A 345 10.85 -3.34 4.15
C ARG A 345 10.44 -4.67 3.51
N ASN A 346 11.44 -5.40 3.03
CA ASN A 346 11.26 -6.69 2.39
C ASN A 346 11.45 -7.84 3.39
N MET A 347 10.58 -8.84 3.38
CA MET A 347 10.74 -10.07 4.16
C MET A 347 11.09 -11.21 3.23
N PHE A 348 12.36 -11.65 3.22
CA PHE A 348 12.83 -12.75 2.39
C PHE A 348 13.21 -13.96 3.24
N LEU A 349 12.52 -15.07 2.97
CA LEU A 349 12.71 -16.32 3.67
C LEU A 349 12.81 -17.46 2.65
N GLY A 350 13.99 -18.08 2.53
CA GLY A 350 14.23 -19.20 1.60
C GLY A 350 15.51 -19.06 0.77
N TYR A 351 15.94 -20.14 0.11
CA TYR A 351 17.14 -20.14 -0.73
C TYR A 351 16.98 -19.17 -1.91
N TYR A 352 17.89 -18.21 -2.06
CA TYR A 352 17.86 -17.19 -3.11
C TYR A 352 16.54 -16.39 -3.24
N ALA A 353 15.73 -16.32 -2.19
CA ALA A 353 14.54 -15.48 -2.18
C ALA A 353 14.94 -14.00 -2.36
N GLY A 354 14.34 -13.35 -3.36
CA GLY A 354 14.65 -11.96 -3.70
C GLY A 354 16.11 -11.69 -4.09
N TYR A 355 16.81 -12.69 -4.67
CA TYR A 355 18.25 -12.61 -4.97
C TYR A 355 18.67 -11.32 -5.68
N ASN A 356 18.00 -10.95 -6.77
CA ASN A 356 18.29 -9.75 -7.56
C ASN A 356 17.49 -8.50 -7.16
N ASN A 357 16.82 -8.50 -6.00
CA ASN A 357 15.89 -7.43 -5.62
C ASN A 357 16.56 -6.05 -5.43
N THR A 358 16.83 -5.30 -6.50
CA THR A 358 17.55 -4.02 -6.45
C THR A 358 16.80 -2.96 -5.63
N THR A 359 16.06 -2.02 -6.23
CA THR A 359 15.45 -0.90 -5.47
C THR A 359 14.08 -1.20 -4.88
N ALA A 360 13.55 -2.42 -5.05
CA ALA A 360 12.17 -2.69 -4.71
C ALA A 360 11.86 -2.83 -3.22
N LYS A 361 10.66 -2.41 -2.83
CA LYS A 361 10.27 -2.28 -1.42
C LYS A 361 8.96 -2.96 -1.06
N ASP A 362 8.77 -3.17 0.24
CA ASP A 362 7.53 -3.67 0.84
C ASP A 362 7.11 -5.06 0.30
N ASN A 363 8.08 -5.89 -0.11
CA ASN A 363 7.83 -7.22 -0.64
C ASN A 363 7.97 -8.31 0.41
N ILE A 364 7.11 -9.31 0.36
CA ILE A 364 7.21 -10.52 1.19
C ILE A 364 7.46 -11.68 0.25
N PHE A 365 8.70 -12.19 0.20
CA PHE A 365 9.09 -13.34 -0.63
C PHE A 365 9.44 -14.52 0.27
N ILE A 366 8.63 -15.57 0.17
CA ILE A 366 8.76 -16.75 1.01
C ILE A 366 8.76 -17.99 0.10
N GLY A 367 9.91 -18.66 0.02
CA GLY A 367 10.13 -19.84 -0.82
C GLY A 367 11.48 -19.82 -1.56
N ASP A 368 11.84 -20.94 -2.18
CA ASP A 368 13.05 -21.02 -3.00
C ASP A 368 12.87 -20.24 -4.30
N SER A 369 13.84 -19.36 -4.58
CA SER A 369 13.95 -18.53 -5.78
C SER A 369 12.70 -17.68 -6.06
N THR A 370 11.92 -17.40 -5.01
CA THR A 370 10.74 -16.53 -5.05
C THR A 370 11.18 -15.09 -5.31
N GLY A 371 10.60 -14.45 -6.33
CA GLY A 371 10.99 -13.09 -6.73
C GLY A 371 12.48 -12.97 -7.07
N TYR A 372 13.13 -14.04 -7.54
CA TYR A 372 14.58 -14.08 -7.77
C TYR A 372 15.08 -12.93 -8.63
N TYR A 373 14.38 -12.59 -9.71
CA TYR A 373 14.74 -11.51 -10.64
C TYR A 373 14.05 -10.18 -10.36
N ASN A 374 13.33 -10.04 -9.24
CA ASN A 374 12.69 -8.76 -8.88
C ASN A 374 13.76 -7.68 -8.91
N THR A 375 13.50 -6.52 -9.50
CA THR A 375 14.45 -5.40 -9.49
C THR A 375 13.82 -4.19 -8.81
N THR A 376 12.69 -3.72 -9.33
CA THR A 376 12.00 -2.51 -8.85
C THR A 376 10.55 -2.73 -8.41
N GLY A 377 10.00 -3.93 -8.62
CA GLY A 377 8.62 -4.28 -8.25
C GLY A 377 8.31 -4.23 -6.75
N GLU A 378 7.35 -3.39 -6.35
CA GLU A 378 7.03 -3.09 -4.94
C GLU A 378 5.68 -3.64 -4.48
N PHE A 379 5.48 -3.76 -3.15
CA PHE A 379 4.22 -4.21 -2.52
C PHE A 379 3.76 -5.59 -2.98
N ASN A 380 4.69 -6.48 -3.32
CA ASN A 380 4.37 -7.83 -3.75
C ASN A 380 4.41 -8.81 -2.58
N ILE A 381 3.41 -9.69 -2.51
CA ILE A 381 3.41 -10.85 -1.61
C ILE A 381 3.57 -12.08 -2.48
N PHE A 382 4.78 -12.65 -2.52
CA PHE A 382 5.07 -13.88 -3.24
C PHE A 382 5.35 -15.01 -2.25
N MET A 383 4.58 -16.08 -2.37
CA MET A 383 4.71 -17.24 -1.49
C MET A 383 4.61 -18.54 -2.27
N GLY A 384 5.67 -19.35 -2.20
CA GLY A 384 5.82 -20.59 -2.95
C GLY A 384 7.09 -20.63 -3.78
N ASN A 385 7.46 -21.83 -4.22
CA ASN A 385 8.67 -22.04 -5.01
C ASN A 385 8.49 -21.51 -6.44
N TRP A 386 9.49 -20.77 -6.93
CA TRP A 386 9.51 -20.08 -8.23
C TRP A 386 8.35 -19.09 -8.46
N THR A 387 7.65 -18.68 -7.39
CA THR A 387 6.56 -17.71 -7.47
C THR A 387 7.11 -16.33 -7.87
N GLY A 388 6.57 -15.75 -8.92
CA GLY A 388 7.01 -14.45 -9.43
C GLY A 388 8.50 -14.41 -9.79
N GLN A 389 9.12 -15.54 -10.14
CA GLN A 389 10.57 -15.65 -10.28
C GLN A 389 11.16 -14.62 -11.25
N LEU A 390 10.52 -14.42 -12.41
CA LEU A 390 10.95 -13.49 -13.44
C LEU A 390 10.38 -12.07 -13.27
N ASN A 391 9.71 -11.77 -12.15
CA ASN A 391 9.20 -10.42 -11.91
C ASN A 391 10.37 -9.47 -11.92
N THR A 392 10.29 -8.35 -12.63
CA THR A 392 11.34 -7.33 -12.66
C THR A 392 10.78 -6.02 -12.09
N THR A 393 9.68 -5.51 -12.64
CA THR A 393 9.08 -4.22 -12.25
C THR A 393 7.63 -4.33 -11.77
N GLY A 394 7.00 -5.50 -11.92
CA GLY A 394 5.61 -5.72 -11.53
C GLY A 394 5.37 -5.45 -10.04
N SER A 395 4.34 -4.69 -9.71
CA SER A 395 4.07 -4.18 -8.35
C SER A 395 2.64 -4.45 -7.89
N TYR A 396 2.39 -4.42 -6.58
CA TYR A 396 1.08 -4.65 -5.95
C TYR A 396 0.46 -6.03 -6.23
N ASN A 397 1.29 -7.05 -6.48
CA ASN A 397 0.80 -8.39 -6.76
C ASN A 397 0.72 -9.25 -5.50
N VAL A 398 -0.34 -10.04 -5.36
CA VAL A 398 -0.44 -11.13 -4.38
C VAL A 398 -0.39 -12.44 -5.14
N ILE A 399 0.75 -13.11 -5.13
CA ILE A 399 0.98 -14.34 -5.88
C ILE A 399 1.33 -15.46 -4.91
N ILE A 400 0.49 -16.49 -4.85
CA ILE A 400 0.62 -17.58 -3.89
C ILE A 400 0.43 -18.92 -4.61
N GLY A 401 1.45 -19.77 -4.58
CA GLY A 401 1.44 -21.11 -5.16
C GLY A 401 2.68 -21.44 -5.99
N LEU A 402 2.97 -22.75 -6.11
CA LEU A 402 4.09 -23.26 -6.90
C LEU A 402 4.04 -22.77 -8.35
N GLY A 403 5.07 -22.04 -8.78
CA GLY A 403 5.19 -21.47 -10.12
C GLY A 403 4.07 -20.52 -10.52
N ALA A 404 3.26 -20.03 -9.57
CA ALA A 404 2.26 -19.00 -9.84
C ALA A 404 2.96 -17.72 -10.31
N GLY A 405 2.47 -17.12 -11.40
CA GLY A 405 3.06 -15.92 -11.99
C GLY A 405 4.56 -16.03 -12.30
N MET A 406 5.10 -17.23 -12.54
CA MET A 406 6.55 -17.45 -12.70
C MET A 406 7.17 -16.55 -13.77
N TYR A 407 6.44 -16.32 -14.88
CA TYR A 407 6.86 -15.47 -15.99
C TYR A 407 6.32 -14.03 -15.92
N ASN A 408 5.75 -13.59 -14.79
CA ASN A 408 5.37 -12.19 -14.59
C ASN A 408 6.64 -11.35 -14.67
N VAL A 409 6.69 -10.34 -15.54
CA VAL A 409 7.85 -9.46 -15.75
C VAL A 409 7.52 -8.07 -15.22
N ASP A 410 6.44 -7.45 -15.69
CA ASP A 410 5.99 -6.10 -15.34
C ASP A 410 4.49 -6.01 -14.98
N GLY A 411 3.78 -7.14 -15.01
CA GLY A 411 2.37 -7.25 -14.63
C GLY A 411 2.14 -6.82 -13.18
N SER A 412 1.18 -5.91 -12.97
CA SER A 412 0.96 -5.24 -11.68
C SER A 412 -0.50 -5.36 -11.19
N LYS A 413 -0.70 -5.25 -9.86
CA LYS A 413 -2.02 -5.32 -9.20
C LYS A 413 -2.78 -6.62 -9.43
N ASN A 414 -2.08 -7.73 -9.62
CA ASN A 414 -2.71 -9.04 -9.84
C ASN A 414 -2.84 -9.83 -8.52
N VAL A 415 -3.94 -10.56 -8.37
CA VAL A 415 -4.13 -11.56 -7.32
C VAL A 415 -4.13 -12.93 -7.99
N MET A 416 -3.08 -13.71 -7.79
CA MET A 416 -2.86 -15.01 -8.42
C MET A 416 -2.67 -16.08 -7.34
N VAL A 417 -3.67 -16.91 -7.12
CA VAL A 417 -3.64 -17.91 -6.04
C VAL A 417 -3.96 -19.28 -6.61
N GLY A 418 -2.99 -20.20 -6.55
CA GLY A 418 -3.09 -21.56 -7.06
C GLY A 418 -1.83 -21.99 -7.82
N ALA A 419 -1.51 -23.28 -7.82
CA ALA A 419 -0.35 -23.78 -8.54
C ALA A 419 -0.46 -23.41 -10.03
N THR A 420 0.59 -22.81 -10.60
CA THR A 420 0.65 -22.35 -12.00
C THR A 420 -0.47 -21.38 -12.43
N SER A 421 -1.16 -20.72 -11.50
CA SER A 421 -2.09 -19.63 -11.87
C SER A 421 -1.32 -18.52 -12.58
N ALA A 422 -1.81 -18.04 -13.72
CA ALA A 422 -1.15 -17.06 -14.56
C ALA A 422 0.34 -17.38 -14.85
N PHE A 423 0.66 -18.66 -15.05
CA PHE A 423 2.03 -19.13 -15.27
C PHE A 423 2.78 -18.29 -16.31
N LYS A 424 2.14 -17.96 -17.44
CA LYS A 424 2.72 -17.19 -18.56
C LYS A 424 2.42 -15.68 -18.55
N ASN A 425 1.78 -15.14 -17.51
CA ASN A 425 1.45 -13.71 -17.49
C ASN A 425 2.76 -12.95 -17.51
N THR A 426 2.99 -12.09 -18.49
CA THR A 426 4.20 -11.27 -18.63
C THR A 426 3.95 -9.84 -18.17
N SER A 427 2.86 -9.23 -18.64
CA SER A 427 2.57 -7.80 -18.45
C SER A 427 1.13 -7.45 -18.10
N GLY A 428 0.23 -8.45 -17.98
CA GLY A 428 -1.16 -8.20 -17.65
C GLY A 428 -1.32 -7.58 -16.26
N PHE A 429 -2.27 -6.65 -16.11
CA PHE A 429 -2.51 -5.93 -14.85
C PHE A 429 -3.96 -6.07 -14.35
N GLU A 430 -4.16 -5.86 -13.05
CA GLU A 430 -5.49 -5.86 -12.39
C GLU A 430 -6.30 -7.16 -12.61
N ASN A 431 -5.63 -8.31 -12.71
CA ASN A 431 -6.28 -9.60 -12.83
C ASN A 431 -6.47 -10.31 -11.47
N ILE A 432 -7.59 -10.99 -11.31
CA ILE A 432 -7.86 -11.91 -10.19
C ILE A 432 -7.95 -13.32 -10.75
N PHE A 433 -6.96 -14.17 -10.46
CA PHE A 433 -6.90 -15.57 -10.88
C PHE A 433 -6.81 -16.47 -9.65
N LEU A 434 -7.93 -17.09 -9.30
CA LEU A 434 -8.04 -17.99 -8.16
C LEU A 434 -8.33 -19.41 -8.64
N GLY A 435 -7.33 -20.30 -8.53
CA GLY A 435 -7.43 -21.71 -8.88
C GLY A 435 -6.19 -22.23 -9.62
N THR A 436 -5.94 -23.53 -9.51
CA THR A 436 -4.84 -24.19 -10.22
C THR A 436 -4.97 -23.96 -11.73
N SER A 437 -3.92 -23.41 -12.34
CA SER A 437 -3.83 -23.05 -13.75
C SER A 437 -4.93 -22.10 -14.27
N ALA A 438 -5.60 -21.34 -13.39
CA ALA A 438 -6.47 -20.24 -13.80
C ALA A 438 -5.64 -19.20 -14.58
N GLY A 439 -6.10 -18.81 -15.76
CA GLY A 439 -5.39 -17.85 -16.63
C GLY A 439 -3.98 -18.28 -17.04
N ALA A 440 -3.63 -19.57 -17.01
CA ALA A 440 -2.24 -20.02 -17.15
C ALA A 440 -1.53 -19.58 -18.44
N SER A 441 -2.26 -19.41 -19.54
CA SER A 441 -1.72 -18.96 -20.83
C SER A 441 -1.88 -17.45 -21.07
N ASN A 442 -2.49 -16.71 -20.13
CA ASN A 442 -2.58 -15.27 -20.21
C ASN A 442 -1.17 -14.69 -20.22
N THR A 443 -0.84 -13.83 -21.20
CA THR A 443 0.45 -13.15 -21.35
C THR A 443 0.29 -11.66 -21.05
N THR A 444 -0.64 -10.98 -21.71
CA THR A 444 -0.83 -9.52 -21.60
C THR A 444 -2.23 -9.08 -21.16
N GLY A 445 -3.18 -10.02 -21.08
CA GLY A 445 -4.57 -9.69 -20.78
C GLY A 445 -4.74 -9.09 -19.36
N SER A 446 -5.60 -8.10 -19.24
CA SER A 446 -5.76 -7.24 -18.05
C SER A 446 -7.22 -7.15 -17.59
N CYS A 447 -7.44 -6.73 -16.34
CA CYS A 447 -8.76 -6.54 -15.75
C CYS A 447 -9.67 -7.79 -15.73
N ASN A 448 -9.09 -9.00 -15.75
CA ASN A 448 -9.86 -10.24 -15.78
C ASN A 448 -10.14 -10.78 -14.36
N THR A 449 -11.29 -11.44 -14.17
CA THR A 449 -11.63 -12.18 -12.94
C THR A 449 -11.92 -13.65 -13.27
N TYR A 450 -10.95 -14.53 -13.04
CA TYR A 450 -11.09 -15.98 -13.23
C TYR A 450 -11.08 -16.72 -11.90
N LEU A 451 -12.18 -17.38 -11.58
CA LEU A 451 -12.37 -18.11 -10.33
C LEU A 451 -12.70 -19.57 -10.63
N GLY A 452 -11.75 -20.48 -10.40
CA GLY A 452 -11.91 -21.92 -10.63
C GLY A 452 -10.67 -22.59 -11.19
N ARG A 453 -10.59 -23.92 -11.08
CA ARG A 453 -9.51 -24.67 -11.72
C ARG A 453 -9.61 -24.52 -13.24
N MET A 454 -8.53 -24.08 -13.88
CA MET A 454 -8.43 -23.89 -15.34
C MET A 454 -9.45 -22.91 -15.95
N SER A 455 -10.09 -22.04 -15.17
CA SER A 455 -10.89 -20.95 -15.73
C SER A 455 -10.02 -20.00 -16.55
N GLY A 456 -10.44 -19.67 -17.77
CA GLY A 456 -9.69 -18.79 -18.69
C GLY A 456 -8.30 -19.29 -19.07
N ARG A 457 -8.02 -20.60 -18.95
CA ARG A 457 -6.68 -21.18 -19.09
C ARG A 457 -5.98 -20.79 -20.40
N ASP A 458 -6.68 -20.82 -21.53
CA ASP A 458 -6.09 -20.60 -22.86
C ASP A 458 -6.30 -19.16 -23.36
N ASN A 459 -6.88 -18.28 -22.52
CA ASN A 459 -7.07 -16.87 -22.84
C ASN A 459 -5.73 -16.11 -22.74
N GLN A 460 -5.09 -15.87 -23.89
CA GLN A 460 -3.73 -15.30 -23.96
C GLN A 460 -3.71 -13.78 -23.74
N SER A 461 -4.58 -13.04 -24.40
CA SER A 461 -4.53 -11.56 -24.40
C SER A 461 -5.90 -10.92 -24.16
N GLY A 462 -6.92 -11.70 -23.80
CA GLY A 462 -8.25 -11.18 -23.52
C GLY A 462 -8.25 -10.31 -22.27
N ASP A 463 -8.99 -9.22 -22.34
CA ASP A 463 -9.15 -8.21 -21.29
C ASP A 463 -10.57 -8.24 -20.72
N SER A 464 -10.72 -7.72 -19.50
CA SER A 464 -12.02 -7.36 -18.90
C SER A 464 -13.06 -8.48 -18.91
N SER A 465 -12.61 -9.73 -18.77
CA SER A 465 -13.46 -10.92 -18.81
C SER A 465 -13.66 -11.51 -17.41
N ILE A 466 -14.86 -12.02 -17.14
CA ILE A 466 -15.24 -12.64 -15.86
C ILE A 466 -15.60 -14.11 -16.12
N PHE A 467 -14.77 -15.05 -15.65
CA PHE A 467 -15.01 -16.49 -15.78
C PHE A 467 -15.08 -17.15 -14.40
N ILE A 468 -16.23 -17.75 -14.09
CA ILE A 468 -16.49 -18.33 -12.77
C ILE A 468 -16.91 -19.79 -12.93
N GLY A 469 -16.11 -20.67 -12.33
CA GLY A 469 -16.30 -22.12 -12.19
C GLY A 469 -15.21 -22.96 -12.89
N TYR A 470 -15.31 -24.28 -12.74
CA TYR A 470 -14.33 -25.23 -13.28
C TYR A 470 -14.29 -25.14 -14.81
N TYR A 471 -13.12 -24.85 -15.40
CA TYR A 471 -12.93 -24.67 -16.86
C TYR A 471 -13.77 -23.57 -17.54
N ALA A 472 -14.44 -22.69 -16.77
CA ALA A 472 -15.23 -21.60 -17.34
C ALA A 472 -14.36 -20.74 -18.28
N GLY A 473 -14.82 -20.54 -19.52
CA GLY A 473 -14.09 -19.75 -20.52
C GLY A 473 -12.69 -20.30 -20.87
N ALA A 474 -12.39 -21.57 -20.58
CA ALA A 474 -11.02 -22.10 -20.74
C ALA A 474 -10.46 -21.96 -22.16
N LYS A 475 -11.31 -22.05 -23.18
CA LYS A 475 -10.98 -21.92 -24.61
C LYS A 475 -11.33 -20.55 -25.20
N GLU A 476 -11.89 -19.65 -24.39
CA GLU A 476 -12.23 -18.30 -24.84
C GLU A 476 -10.94 -17.49 -25.00
N THR A 477 -10.74 -16.89 -26.16
CA THR A 477 -9.53 -16.13 -26.49
C THR A 477 -9.80 -14.64 -26.70
N THR A 478 -11.07 -14.23 -26.59
CA THR A 478 -11.50 -12.83 -26.77
C THR A 478 -11.70 -12.10 -25.44
N SER A 479 -11.88 -10.78 -25.52
CA SER A 479 -12.09 -9.87 -24.38
C SER A 479 -13.57 -9.64 -24.06
N HIS A 480 -13.84 -9.01 -22.92
CA HIS A 480 -15.16 -8.49 -22.53
C HIS A 480 -16.24 -9.55 -22.44
N LYS A 481 -15.88 -10.76 -21.99
CA LYS A 481 -16.80 -11.90 -21.86
C LYS A 481 -17.18 -12.18 -20.41
N LEU A 482 -18.42 -12.60 -20.20
CA LEU A 482 -18.88 -13.20 -18.94
C LEU A 482 -19.18 -14.68 -19.19
N TYR A 483 -18.56 -15.58 -18.42
CA TYR A 483 -18.90 -17.01 -18.38
C TYR A 483 -19.13 -17.43 -16.93
N ILE A 484 -20.31 -17.95 -16.64
CA ILE A 484 -20.57 -18.70 -15.40
C ILE A 484 -20.92 -20.13 -15.82
N ALA A 485 -19.98 -21.05 -15.63
CA ALA A 485 -20.05 -22.44 -16.07
C ALA A 485 -19.17 -23.36 -15.22
N ASN A 486 -19.43 -24.66 -15.25
CA ASN A 486 -18.65 -25.66 -14.53
C ASN A 486 -17.99 -26.69 -15.46
N ASP A 487 -17.74 -26.29 -16.71
CA ASP A 487 -17.03 -27.04 -17.74
C ASP A 487 -16.42 -26.09 -18.80
N SER A 488 -15.92 -26.63 -19.91
CA SER A 488 -15.32 -25.87 -21.03
C SER A 488 -16.28 -25.57 -22.19
N THR A 489 -17.59 -25.53 -21.93
CA THR A 489 -18.63 -25.27 -22.93
C THR A 489 -18.52 -23.89 -23.58
N THR A 490 -19.04 -23.76 -24.80
CA THR A 490 -19.28 -22.48 -25.48
C THR A 490 -20.67 -21.89 -25.17
N THR A 491 -21.54 -22.64 -24.50
CA THR A 491 -22.88 -22.21 -24.07
C THR A 491 -23.01 -22.25 -22.55
N PRO A 492 -22.33 -21.34 -21.80
CA PRO A 492 -22.32 -21.35 -20.34
C PRO A 492 -23.71 -21.01 -19.78
N LEU A 493 -24.01 -21.37 -18.52
CA LEU A 493 -25.31 -21.07 -17.91
C LEU A 493 -25.68 -19.59 -18.02
N ILE A 494 -24.70 -18.72 -17.74
CA ILE A 494 -24.77 -17.29 -18.00
C ILE A 494 -23.60 -16.92 -18.91
N TYR A 495 -23.93 -16.36 -20.06
CA TYR A 495 -23.00 -15.78 -21.02
C TYR A 495 -23.23 -14.27 -21.09
N GLY A 496 -22.18 -13.50 -21.31
CA GLY A 496 -22.32 -12.08 -21.58
C GLY A 496 -21.20 -11.52 -22.44
N GLU A 497 -21.49 -10.40 -23.09
CA GLU A 497 -20.54 -9.59 -23.84
C GLU A 497 -20.71 -8.15 -23.39
N PHE A 498 -19.73 -7.64 -22.64
CA PHE A 498 -19.81 -6.30 -22.08
C PHE A 498 -19.83 -5.23 -23.18
N ASP A 499 -19.07 -5.42 -24.26
CA ASP A 499 -18.99 -4.47 -25.38
C ASP A 499 -20.32 -4.32 -26.12
N ASN A 500 -21.09 -5.39 -26.21
CA ASN A 500 -22.35 -5.43 -26.94
C ASN A 500 -23.56 -5.21 -26.03
N ALA A 501 -23.34 -4.89 -24.75
CA ALA A 501 -24.37 -4.84 -23.71
C ALA A 501 -25.26 -6.10 -23.72
N LEU A 502 -24.65 -7.26 -24.00
CA LEU A 502 -25.37 -8.53 -24.13
C LEU A 502 -25.25 -9.32 -22.83
N LEU A 503 -26.39 -9.71 -22.29
CA LEU A 503 -26.50 -10.77 -21.29
C LEU A 503 -27.39 -11.87 -21.85
N ARG A 504 -26.89 -13.10 -21.88
CA ARG A 504 -27.61 -14.29 -22.34
C ARG A 504 -27.67 -15.31 -21.21
N VAL A 505 -28.88 -15.72 -20.86
CA VAL A 505 -29.13 -16.85 -19.96
C VAL A 505 -29.39 -18.07 -20.84
N ASN A 506 -28.46 -19.02 -20.89
CA ASN A 506 -28.62 -20.26 -21.69
C ASN A 506 -29.45 -21.32 -20.93
N GLY A 507 -30.40 -20.85 -20.12
CA GLY A 507 -31.33 -21.60 -19.29
C GLY A 507 -32.58 -20.77 -19.02
N THR A 508 -33.40 -21.13 -18.04
CA THR A 508 -34.60 -20.38 -17.67
C THR A 508 -34.25 -19.12 -16.86
N LEU A 509 -34.65 -17.93 -17.32
CA LEU A 509 -34.64 -16.70 -16.51
C LEU A 509 -35.94 -16.61 -15.72
N ASP A 510 -35.84 -16.75 -14.40
CA ASP A 510 -36.96 -16.61 -13.47
C ASP A 510 -36.83 -15.31 -12.66
N ILE A 511 -37.84 -14.43 -12.75
CA ILE A 511 -37.92 -13.21 -11.96
C ILE A 511 -38.95 -13.42 -10.85
N SER A 512 -38.46 -13.47 -9.60
CA SER A 512 -39.25 -13.59 -8.36
C SER A 512 -40.11 -14.86 -8.23
N ASN A 513 -39.75 -15.96 -8.90
CA ASN A 513 -40.54 -17.20 -8.99
C ASN A 513 -41.94 -16.99 -9.59
N ALA A 514 -42.15 -15.89 -10.32
CA ALA A 514 -43.44 -15.46 -10.83
C ALA A 514 -43.43 -15.26 -12.35
N PHE A 515 -42.31 -14.82 -12.91
CA PHE A 515 -42.18 -14.49 -14.33
C PHE A 515 -41.02 -15.25 -14.95
N GLN A 516 -41.33 -16.37 -15.61
CA GLN A 516 -40.37 -17.14 -16.38
C GLN A 516 -40.47 -16.76 -17.85
N PHE A 517 -39.36 -16.30 -18.43
CA PHE A 517 -39.32 -16.03 -19.86
C PHE A 517 -39.29 -17.34 -20.65
N PRO A 518 -40.06 -17.47 -21.75
CA PRO A 518 -39.96 -18.60 -22.67
C PRO A 518 -38.54 -18.75 -23.21
N THR A 519 -38.04 -19.98 -23.29
CA THR A 519 -36.71 -20.31 -23.81
C THR A 519 -36.69 -20.48 -25.34
N VAL A 520 -37.79 -20.18 -26.02
CA VAL A 520 -37.94 -20.26 -27.50
C VAL A 520 -38.38 -18.90 -28.01
N ASP A 521 -37.82 -18.45 -29.12
CA ASP A 521 -38.17 -17.18 -29.77
C ASP A 521 -39.61 -17.18 -30.28
N GLY A 522 -40.26 -16.01 -30.24
CA GLY A 522 -41.54 -15.78 -30.90
C GLY A 522 -41.38 -15.68 -32.40
N THR A 523 -42.41 -16.06 -33.16
CA THR A 523 -42.45 -15.88 -34.62
C THR A 523 -42.85 -14.44 -34.99
N ASN A 524 -42.57 -14.03 -36.23
CA ASN A 524 -42.96 -12.71 -36.74
C ASN A 524 -44.46 -12.42 -36.50
N GLY A 525 -44.77 -11.25 -35.94
CA GLY A 525 -46.12 -10.86 -35.56
C GLY A 525 -46.56 -11.34 -34.18
N GLN A 526 -45.71 -11.98 -33.37
CA GLN A 526 -46.02 -12.27 -31.96
C GLN A 526 -45.55 -11.16 -31.02
N VAL A 527 -46.37 -10.82 -30.04
CA VAL A 527 -46.08 -9.98 -28.88
C VAL A 527 -45.87 -10.83 -27.64
N PHE A 528 -45.11 -10.27 -26.71
CA PHE A 528 -44.92 -10.85 -25.39
C PHE A 528 -46.13 -10.52 -24.51
N GLN A 529 -46.84 -11.54 -24.01
CA GLN A 529 -48.00 -11.37 -23.14
C GLN A 529 -47.84 -12.09 -21.81
N THR A 530 -48.40 -11.51 -20.76
CA THR A 530 -48.68 -12.20 -19.50
C THR A 530 -50.13 -12.66 -19.48
N ASN A 531 -50.40 -13.84 -18.92
CA ASN A 531 -51.75 -14.34 -18.68
C ASN A 531 -52.41 -13.73 -17.42
N GLY A 532 -51.79 -12.73 -16.78
CA GLY A 532 -52.28 -12.11 -15.54
C GLY A 532 -51.97 -12.91 -14.27
N SER A 533 -51.40 -14.12 -14.39
CA SER A 533 -50.96 -14.95 -13.25
C SER A 533 -49.44 -15.13 -13.19
N GLY A 534 -48.68 -14.28 -13.90
CA GLY A 534 -47.21 -14.31 -13.93
C GLY A 534 -46.61 -15.11 -15.10
N THR A 535 -47.37 -16.00 -15.75
CA THR A 535 -46.85 -16.78 -16.89
C THR A 535 -46.69 -15.88 -18.11
N LEU A 536 -45.48 -15.87 -18.69
CA LEU A 536 -45.15 -15.11 -19.89
C LEU A 536 -45.11 -16.05 -21.11
N SER A 537 -45.65 -15.62 -22.24
CA SER A 537 -45.69 -16.41 -23.48
C SER A 537 -45.70 -15.50 -24.71
N TRP A 538 -45.23 -16.03 -25.85
CA TRP A 538 -45.42 -15.40 -27.16
C TRP A 538 -46.84 -15.63 -27.66
N ALA A 539 -47.52 -14.57 -28.09
CA ALA A 539 -48.85 -14.66 -28.70
C ALA A 539 -48.95 -13.73 -29.89
N THR A 540 -49.69 -14.11 -30.94
CA THR A 540 -49.86 -13.29 -32.14
C THR A 540 -50.52 -11.95 -31.79
N ALA A 541 -49.87 -10.85 -32.16
CA ALA A 541 -50.40 -9.51 -32.10
C ALA A 541 -51.58 -9.40 -33.06
N THR A 542 -52.79 -9.61 -32.54
CA THR A 542 -54.01 -9.23 -33.26
C THR A 542 -54.01 -7.71 -33.29
N GLY A 543 -53.80 -7.14 -34.48
CA GLY A 543 -53.63 -5.71 -34.71
C GLY A 543 -54.86 -4.90 -34.33
N ASP A 544 -54.98 -4.63 -33.04
CA ASP A 544 -55.81 -3.59 -32.48
C ASP A 544 -55.38 -3.35 -31.04
N PHE A 545 -55.43 -2.08 -30.62
CA PHE A 545 -55.31 -1.64 -29.24
C PHE A 545 -56.36 -2.36 -28.38
N SER A 546 -56.02 -3.56 -27.92
CA SER A 546 -56.81 -4.34 -27.00
C SER A 546 -56.19 -4.23 -25.62
N ASN A 547 -56.26 -3.02 -25.04
CA ASN A 547 -56.43 -2.93 -23.60
C ASN A 547 -57.44 -1.83 -23.29
N GLY A 548 -58.68 -2.27 -23.10
CA GLY A 548 -59.77 -1.60 -22.38
C GLY A 548 -59.82 -0.07 -22.45
N GLY A 549 -60.40 0.46 -23.53
CA GLY A 549 -61.02 1.79 -23.54
C GLY A 549 -60.12 2.95 -23.94
N GLU A 550 -60.23 3.32 -25.22
CA GLU A 550 -59.92 4.63 -25.83
C GLU A 550 -58.43 5.08 -25.99
N ALA A 551 -58.07 5.31 -27.27
CA ALA A 551 -56.97 6.13 -27.86
C ALA A 551 -55.50 5.64 -27.74
N GLY A 552 -54.62 5.67 -28.75
CA GLY A 552 -54.65 6.14 -30.14
C GLY A 552 -53.20 6.38 -30.64
N GLY A 553 -52.82 5.84 -31.81
CA GLY A 553 -51.54 6.09 -32.51
C GLY A 553 -51.75 6.70 -33.91
N ALA A 554 -50.77 7.44 -34.43
CA ALA A 554 -50.92 8.33 -35.58
C ALA A 554 -50.47 7.72 -36.93
N ASP A 555 -51.44 7.29 -37.73
CA ASP A 555 -51.65 7.81 -39.09
C ASP A 555 -53.16 7.75 -39.38
N ARG A 556 -53.79 8.91 -39.21
CA ARG A 556 -55.26 9.05 -39.14
C ARG A 556 -55.88 9.00 -40.54
N THR A 557 -56.32 7.81 -40.94
CA THR A 557 -57.34 7.65 -41.98
C THR A 557 -58.48 6.79 -41.40
N LEU A 558 -59.65 7.39 -41.21
CA LEU A 558 -60.84 6.68 -40.72
C LEU A 558 -61.53 5.98 -41.91
N GLY A 559 -61.13 4.73 -42.18
CA GLY A 559 -61.78 3.82 -43.13
C GLY A 559 -62.87 2.98 -42.44
N ASN A 560 -63.90 2.59 -43.20
CA ASN A 560 -65.11 1.88 -42.75
C ASN A 560 -65.21 0.46 -43.31
N THR A 561 -64.07 -0.22 -43.47
CA THR A 561 -63.96 -1.51 -44.16
C THR A 561 -64.58 -2.70 -43.42
N ASP A 562 -64.93 -2.54 -42.16
CA ASP A 562 -65.14 -3.65 -41.23
C ASP A 562 -66.62 -3.81 -40.85
N ASN A 563 -67.52 -3.25 -41.66
CA ASN A 563 -68.96 -3.34 -41.51
C ASN A 563 -69.52 -2.70 -40.21
N TYR A 564 -68.69 -1.95 -39.47
CA TYR A 564 -69.10 -1.18 -38.29
C TYR A 564 -69.02 0.31 -38.55
N ALA A 565 -70.09 0.99 -38.19
CA ALA A 565 -70.22 2.42 -38.37
C ALA A 565 -69.67 3.19 -37.17
N LEU A 566 -68.82 4.19 -37.42
CA LEU A 566 -68.16 5.00 -36.40
C LEU A 566 -69.19 5.86 -35.66
N SER A 567 -69.51 5.50 -34.41
CA SER A 567 -70.55 6.15 -33.62
C SER A 567 -69.96 7.00 -32.50
N PHE A 568 -70.11 8.31 -32.58
CA PHE A 568 -69.85 9.25 -31.48
C PHE A 568 -71.07 9.27 -30.56
N LYS A 569 -70.90 8.73 -29.35
CA LYS A 569 -71.97 8.60 -28.35
C LYS A 569 -71.77 9.60 -27.21
N THR A 570 -72.86 10.11 -26.64
CA THR A 570 -72.85 10.73 -25.32
C THR A 570 -73.85 10.02 -24.42
N ASN A 571 -73.45 9.66 -23.20
CA ASN A 571 -74.24 8.83 -22.27
C ASN A 571 -74.78 7.55 -22.94
N ASN A 572 -73.90 6.79 -23.62
CA ASN A 572 -74.25 5.58 -24.37
C ASN A 572 -75.30 5.73 -25.50
N THR A 573 -75.74 6.94 -25.81
CA THR A 573 -76.66 7.22 -26.94
C THR A 573 -75.85 7.75 -28.11
N SER A 574 -75.96 7.12 -29.29
CA SER A 574 -75.35 7.64 -30.51
C SER A 574 -75.85 9.05 -30.82
N ARG A 575 -74.94 9.96 -31.13
CA ARG A 575 -75.23 11.36 -31.50
C ARG A 575 -74.79 11.66 -32.93
N MET A 576 -73.73 11.01 -33.39
CA MET A 576 -73.26 11.06 -34.76
C MET A 576 -72.71 9.69 -35.12
N LYS A 577 -73.00 9.22 -36.32
CA LYS A 577 -72.64 7.90 -36.82
C LYS A 577 -72.22 8.02 -38.27
N ILE A 578 -70.99 7.67 -38.61
CA ILE A 578 -70.55 7.57 -40.00
C ILE A 578 -70.75 6.12 -40.41
N ASN A 579 -71.68 5.87 -41.33
CA ASN A 579 -72.03 4.54 -41.79
C ASN A 579 -71.02 4.04 -42.84
N ASN A 580 -71.09 2.74 -43.14
CA ASN A 580 -70.13 2.06 -44.01
C ASN A 580 -70.24 2.45 -45.49
N ASP A 581 -71.28 3.19 -45.86
CA ASP A 581 -71.44 3.80 -47.19
C ASP A 581 -70.87 5.24 -47.26
N GLY A 582 -70.21 5.71 -46.19
CA GLY A 582 -69.71 7.07 -46.06
C GLY A 582 -70.77 8.09 -45.62
N GLY A 583 -72.02 7.66 -45.39
CA GLY A 583 -73.12 8.51 -44.95
C GLY A 583 -73.00 8.90 -43.48
N ILE A 584 -72.95 10.21 -43.19
CA ILE A 584 -72.95 10.74 -41.82
C ILE A 584 -74.39 10.90 -41.34
N ARG A 585 -74.77 10.16 -40.30
CA ARG A 585 -76.08 10.17 -39.66
C ARG A 585 -75.97 10.75 -38.25
N PHE A 586 -76.73 11.78 -37.94
CA PHE A 586 -76.81 12.34 -36.60
C PHE A 586 -78.08 11.85 -35.92
N ASP A 587 -77.95 11.21 -34.77
CA ASP A 587 -79.08 10.73 -33.96
C ASP A 587 -79.47 11.84 -32.96
N GLY A 588 -79.78 13.02 -33.54
CA GLY A 588 -80.09 14.27 -32.88
C GLY A 588 -80.02 15.45 -33.87
N ASN A 589 -80.59 16.59 -33.49
CA ASN A 589 -80.55 17.80 -34.32
C ASN A 589 -79.10 18.30 -34.50
N ILE A 590 -78.69 18.52 -35.76
CA ILE A 590 -77.45 19.25 -36.08
C ILE A 590 -77.72 20.73 -35.83
N GLY A 591 -77.35 21.22 -34.66
CA GLY A 591 -77.45 22.63 -34.32
C GLY A 591 -76.24 23.42 -34.79
N ILE A 592 -76.39 24.21 -35.86
CA ILE A 592 -75.59 25.45 -36.01
C ILE A 592 -76.51 26.55 -35.50
N PHE A 593 -76.45 26.83 -34.19
CA PHE A 593 -77.25 27.89 -33.57
C PHE A 593 -76.42 29.18 -33.48
N THR A 594 -77.03 30.35 -33.61
CA THR A 594 -77.63 31.16 -32.53
C THR A 594 -78.64 32.13 -33.18
N ASP A 595 -79.86 32.44 -32.73
CA ASP A 595 -80.52 32.60 -31.43
C ASP A 595 -82.07 32.50 -31.67
N PRO A 596 -82.93 32.02 -30.75
CA PRO A 596 -84.25 31.46 -31.06
C PRO A 596 -85.44 32.44 -30.94
N SER A 597 -85.36 33.68 -31.43
CA SER A 597 -86.45 34.65 -31.21
C SER A 597 -86.74 35.69 -32.32
N ASP A 598 -86.79 35.34 -33.61
CA ASP A 598 -87.69 36.05 -34.54
C ASP A 598 -87.97 35.32 -35.87
N ALA A 599 -89.13 35.63 -36.45
CA ALA A 599 -89.84 34.90 -37.48
C ALA A 599 -89.33 35.09 -38.94
N SER A 600 -89.78 34.19 -39.81
CA SER A 600 -89.86 34.27 -41.29
C SER A 600 -88.60 33.96 -42.14
N SER A 601 -88.64 32.74 -42.70
CA SER A 601 -88.20 32.35 -44.06
C SER A 601 -86.90 32.95 -44.64
N VAL A 602 -85.80 32.19 -44.64
CA VAL A 602 -84.79 32.29 -45.72
C VAL A 602 -84.08 30.96 -46.02
N ASN A 603 -84.20 30.53 -47.27
CA ASN A 603 -83.42 29.49 -47.96
C ASN A 603 -81.91 29.76 -47.92
N ARG A 604 -81.08 28.73 -47.65
CA ARG A 604 -79.75 28.57 -48.28
C ARG A 604 -79.43 27.10 -48.53
N SER A 605 -79.08 26.83 -49.78
CA SER A 605 -78.84 25.52 -50.40
C SER A 605 -77.36 25.13 -50.42
N ILE A 606 -77.09 23.82 -50.38
CA ILE A 606 -75.81 23.19 -50.75
C ILE A 606 -76.11 22.18 -51.87
N GLN A 607 -75.38 22.27 -52.99
CA GLN A 607 -75.51 21.45 -54.20
C GLN A 607 -74.69 20.16 -54.14
N LEU A 608 -75.22 19.05 -54.64
CA LEU A 608 -74.46 17.84 -54.98
C LEU A 608 -75.00 17.20 -56.29
N LEU A 609 -74.12 17.09 -57.29
CA LEU A 609 -74.32 16.52 -58.62
C LEU A 609 -74.00 15.01 -58.61
N ALA A 610 -74.83 14.16 -59.24
CA ALA A 610 -74.37 13.03 -60.07
C ALA A 610 -75.51 12.21 -60.72
N SER A 611 -75.49 12.16 -62.06
CA SER A 611 -75.65 11.00 -62.97
C SER A 611 -76.47 9.77 -62.51
N GLY A 612 -77.59 9.48 -63.20
CA GLY A 612 -78.31 8.19 -63.08
C GLY A 612 -79.84 8.23 -63.15
N ILE A 613 -80.44 9.27 -63.73
CA ILE A 613 -81.90 9.47 -63.73
C ILE A 613 -82.57 8.63 -64.83
N TYR A 614 -83.16 7.50 -64.46
CA TYR A 614 -84.19 6.84 -65.27
C TYR A 614 -85.59 7.32 -64.85
N SER A 615 -86.17 8.11 -65.75
CA SER A 615 -87.60 8.26 -66.07
C SER A 615 -88.64 8.45 -64.96
N ASN A 616 -88.26 8.88 -63.75
CA ASN A 616 -89.18 9.44 -62.74
C ASN A 616 -88.53 10.16 -61.56
N SER A 617 -87.22 10.43 -61.61
CA SER A 617 -86.54 11.23 -60.60
C SER A 617 -86.31 12.62 -61.16
N TYR A 618 -87.07 13.58 -60.66
CA TYR A 618 -86.71 14.99 -60.73
C TYR A 618 -86.62 15.54 -59.32
N LEU A 619 -85.74 16.52 -59.17
CA LEU A 619 -85.51 17.28 -57.95
C LEU A 619 -86.78 18.04 -57.57
N LYS A 620 -87.53 17.51 -56.59
CA LYS A 620 -88.70 18.16 -56.00
C LYS A 620 -88.26 19.06 -54.84
N LEU A 621 -87.83 20.28 -55.17
CA LEU A 621 -87.74 21.38 -54.21
C LEU A 621 -89.15 21.69 -53.73
N SER A 622 -89.50 21.19 -52.56
CA SER A 622 -90.83 21.37 -51.97
C SER A 622 -90.74 22.23 -50.73
N GLY A 623 -91.06 23.51 -50.92
CA GLY A 623 -91.88 24.25 -49.97
C GLY A 623 -93.18 24.61 -50.68
N HIS A 624 -94.29 23.94 -50.35
CA HIS A 624 -95.57 24.64 -50.36
C HIS A 624 -95.41 25.84 -49.39
N ASN A 625 -95.77 27.08 -49.71
CA ASN A 625 -97.00 27.49 -50.39
C ASN A 625 -96.95 27.63 -51.91
N ARG A 626 -97.69 26.72 -52.55
CA ARG A 626 -98.36 26.80 -53.86
C ARG A 626 -97.45 26.91 -55.09
N GLY A 627 -97.05 25.75 -55.60
CA GLY A 627 -96.36 25.62 -56.88
C GLY A 627 -95.97 24.17 -57.20
N THR A 628 -96.98 23.32 -57.30
CA THR A 628 -97.10 21.96 -57.87
C THR A 628 -95.86 21.19 -58.31
N ILE A 629 -95.77 19.91 -57.92
CA ILE A 629 -94.97 18.89 -58.62
C ILE A 629 -95.75 17.55 -58.68
N TYR A 630 -96.08 17.09 -59.90
CA TYR A 630 -96.80 15.84 -60.24
C TYR A 630 -95.88 14.80 -60.89
N LEU A 631 -95.85 13.59 -60.31
CA LEU A 631 -95.06 12.40 -60.67
C LEU A 631 -95.61 11.76 -61.94
N GLU A 632 -94.78 11.62 -62.99
CA GLU A 632 -95.10 10.75 -64.12
C GLU A 632 -94.89 9.28 -63.74
N SER A 633 -95.40 8.37 -64.55
CA SER A 633 -95.10 6.93 -64.58
C SER A 633 -95.65 6.43 -65.92
N ARG A 634 -94.80 5.83 -66.76
CA ARG A 634 -95.15 5.45 -68.15
C ARG A 634 -95.42 3.95 -68.29
N ARG A 635 -96.53 3.57 -68.94
CA ARG A 635 -96.57 2.38 -69.84
C ARG A 635 -97.61 2.49 -70.98
N VAL A 636 -97.06 2.58 -72.19
CA VAL A 636 -97.44 2.14 -73.57
C VAL A 636 -98.86 1.63 -73.91
N GLY A 637 -99.51 2.21 -74.95
CA GLY A 637 -100.40 1.50 -75.91
C GLY A 637 -101.51 2.31 -76.63
N SER A 638 -101.49 2.30 -77.99
CA SER A 638 -102.51 2.62 -79.04
C SER A 638 -103.03 4.06 -79.34
N SER A 639 -102.34 4.78 -80.27
CA SER A 639 -102.76 5.57 -81.50
C SER A 639 -104.19 6.16 -81.67
N PRO A 640 -104.49 7.22 -82.51
CA PRO A 640 -103.68 8.17 -83.33
C PRO A 640 -104.09 9.69 -83.24
N GLU A 641 -103.31 10.54 -83.94
CA GLU A 641 -103.54 11.95 -84.41
C GLU A 641 -103.15 13.13 -83.48
N THR A 642 -101.93 13.70 -83.54
CA THR A 642 -101.35 14.71 -84.50
C THR A 642 -102.10 16.06 -84.49
N SER A 643 -101.52 17.26 -84.23
CA SER A 643 -100.15 17.80 -84.38
C SER A 643 -100.08 19.13 -83.60
N GLY A 644 -99.13 19.36 -82.69
CA GLY A 644 -97.91 20.17 -82.94
C GLY A 644 -98.20 21.68 -83.04
N LYS A 645 -97.76 22.55 -82.12
CA LYS A 645 -96.37 23.04 -82.05
C LYS A 645 -95.82 23.29 -80.63
N THR A 646 -94.61 22.78 -80.50
CA THR A 646 -93.51 22.85 -79.51
C THR A 646 -93.10 24.24 -79.03
N TRP A 647 -92.62 24.32 -77.78
CA TRP A 647 -91.49 25.18 -77.41
C TRP A 647 -90.23 24.31 -77.37
N THR A 648 -89.32 24.53 -78.32
CA THR A 648 -88.01 23.88 -78.40
C THR A 648 -86.93 24.89 -78.00
N LEU A 649 -85.90 24.45 -77.27
CA LEU A 649 -84.64 25.18 -77.06
C LEU A 649 -83.50 24.37 -77.73
N ALA A 650 -82.95 24.78 -78.87
CA ALA A 650 -83.49 24.47 -80.20
C ALA A 650 -82.39 23.96 -81.19
N SER A 651 -82.64 22.89 -81.96
CA SER A 651 -82.00 22.51 -83.25
C SER A 651 -82.67 21.21 -83.78
N GLY A 652 -82.89 20.92 -85.06
CA GLY A 652 -82.59 21.62 -86.33
C GLY A 652 -83.72 21.39 -87.35
N SER A 653 -83.81 22.13 -88.45
CA SER A 653 -82.89 22.02 -89.59
C SER A 653 -82.71 23.34 -90.36
N GLY A 654 -81.46 23.79 -90.52
CA GLY A 654 -81.07 24.84 -91.48
C GLY A 654 -80.74 26.20 -90.86
N SER A 655 -79.46 26.61 -90.97
CA SER A 655 -78.93 27.98 -90.83
C SER A 655 -79.45 28.82 -89.64
N VAL A 656 -78.77 28.75 -88.49
CA VAL A 656 -79.01 29.65 -87.35
C VAL A 656 -78.23 30.95 -87.56
N ALA A 657 -78.93 32.00 -87.94
CA ALA A 657 -78.56 33.38 -87.65
C ALA A 657 -79.80 34.02 -86.97
N ASP A 658 -79.60 34.54 -85.77
CA ASP A 658 -80.49 35.39 -84.95
C ASP A 658 -81.89 34.85 -84.54
N LEU A 659 -82.06 34.56 -83.23
CA LEU A 659 -83.37 34.31 -82.60
C LEU A 659 -83.56 35.23 -81.37
N ASP A 660 -83.69 36.54 -81.66
CA ASP A 660 -83.75 37.65 -80.69
C ASP A 660 -85.16 38.25 -80.53
N LYS A 661 -86.11 37.55 -79.89
CA LYS A 661 -87.34 38.23 -79.41
C LYS A 661 -88.13 37.45 -78.37
N PHE A 662 -88.32 38.04 -77.18
CA PHE A 662 -89.41 37.70 -76.27
C PHE A 662 -90.51 38.76 -76.37
N THR A 663 -91.71 38.35 -76.78
CA THR A 663 -92.82 39.28 -76.99
C THR A 663 -94.08 38.77 -76.31
N ILE A 664 -94.73 39.63 -75.52
CA ILE A 664 -96.05 39.35 -74.96
C ILE A 664 -97.08 40.07 -75.83
N TYR A 665 -97.91 39.26 -76.50
CA TYR A 665 -99.05 39.70 -77.30
C TYR A 665 -100.32 39.59 -76.47
N ASN A 666 -101.17 40.61 -76.52
CA ASN A 666 -102.57 40.47 -76.11
C ASN A 666 -103.42 40.33 -77.39
N GLN A 667 -104.34 39.36 -77.45
CA GLN A 667 -105.05 39.01 -78.68
C GLN A 667 -105.97 40.12 -79.20
N ASP A 668 -106.31 41.11 -78.37
CA ASP A 668 -107.29 42.14 -78.75
C ASP A 668 -106.72 43.54 -79.05
N ASP A 669 -105.44 43.88 -78.78
CA ASP A 669 -104.91 45.26 -78.99
C ASP A 669 -103.41 45.40 -79.40
N GLY A 670 -102.74 44.32 -79.84
CA GLY A 670 -101.35 44.39 -80.34
C GLY A 670 -100.26 44.32 -79.26
N TYR A 671 -99.01 44.70 -79.62
CA TYR A 671 -97.80 44.44 -78.82
C TYR A 671 -97.78 45.20 -77.48
N CYS A 672 -97.95 44.49 -76.36
CA CYS A 672 -97.91 45.11 -75.03
C CYS A 672 -96.50 45.22 -74.45
N PHE A 673 -95.61 44.29 -74.77
CA PHE A 673 -94.26 44.26 -74.21
C PHE A 673 -93.30 43.47 -75.10
N THR A 674 -92.18 44.11 -75.45
CA THR A 674 -91.15 43.51 -76.29
C THR A 674 -89.79 43.61 -75.62
N ILE A 675 -89.11 42.48 -75.49
CA ILE A 675 -87.68 42.42 -75.15
C ILE A 675 -86.97 41.76 -76.32
N ARG A 676 -86.01 42.47 -76.90
CA ARG A 676 -85.08 41.90 -77.89
C ARG A 676 -83.79 41.51 -77.20
N ASP A 677 -83.09 40.53 -77.77
CA ASP A 677 -81.76 40.22 -77.25
C ASP A 677 -80.86 41.47 -77.47
N GLY A 678 -80.09 41.78 -76.43
CA GLY A 678 -79.46 43.10 -76.23
C GLY A 678 -80.05 43.93 -75.08
N GLY A 679 -81.19 43.51 -74.50
CA GLY A 679 -81.74 44.07 -73.25
C GLY A 679 -82.56 45.34 -73.42
N ASN A 680 -82.96 45.66 -74.65
CA ASN A 680 -83.82 46.82 -74.95
C ASN A 680 -85.28 46.47 -74.68
N ILE A 681 -85.89 47.22 -73.77
CA ILE A 681 -87.27 47.05 -73.36
C ILE A 681 -88.14 48.09 -74.08
N GLY A 682 -89.15 47.60 -74.81
CA GLY A 682 -90.15 48.41 -75.51
C GLY A 682 -91.53 48.14 -74.93
N ILE A 683 -92.19 49.20 -74.47
CA ILE A 683 -93.56 49.18 -73.96
C ILE A 683 -94.43 49.92 -74.98
N GLN A 684 -95.41 49.21 -75.57
CA GLN A 684 -96.15 49.60 -76.79
C GLN A 684 -95.28 49.87 -78.04
N GLU A 685 -93.99 49.51 -78.01
CA GLU A 685 -93.08 49.66 -79.15
C GLU A 685 -92.58 48.28 -79.58
N GLY A 686 -92.84 47.93 -80.84
CA GLY A 686 -92.45 46.65 -81.43
C GLY A 686 -90.96 46.55 -81.79
N ALA A 687 -90.28 47.70 -81.87
CA ALA A 687 -88.86 47.85 -82.21
C ALA A 687 -88.15 48.98 -81.39
N PRO A 688 -87.95 48.81 -80.06
CA PRO A 688 -87.32 49.82 -79.19
C PRO A 688 -85.82 49.99 -79.49
N GLY A 689 -85.38 51.24 -79.71
CA GLY A 689 -84.01 51.58 -80.16
C GLY A 689 -82.97 51.86 -79.07
N SER A 690 -83.34 51.92 -77.79
CA SER A 690 -82.46 52.14 -76.61
C SER A 690 -82.93 51.27 -75.43
N ARG A 691 -82.09 51.16 -74.37
CA ARG A 691 -82.25 50.13 -73.32
C ARG A 691 -83.57 50.21 -72.54
N LEU A 692 -84.16 51.39 -72.41
CA LEU A 692 -85.60 51.57 -72.24
C LEU A 692 -86.05 52.68 -73.19
N VAL A 693 -86.75 52.32 -74.27
CA VAL A 693 -87.43 53.29 -75.12
C VAL A 693 -88.92 53.22 -74.86
N VAL A 694 -89.43 54.30 -74.29
CA VAL A 694 -90.85 54.61 -74.33
C VAL A 694 -91.07 55.49 -75.55
N LYS A 695 -91.58 54.91 -76.64
CA LYS A 695 -92.11 55.69 -77.76
C LYS A 695 -93.61 55.85 -77.55
N ALA A 696 -94.04 57.06 -77.21
CA ALA A 696 -95.41 57.49 -77.43
C ALA A 696 -95.62 57.71 -78.94
N ALA A 697 -96.85 57.61 -79.43
CA ALA A 697 -97.14 57.74 -80.86
C ALA A 697 -96.58 59.04 -81.49
N GLY A 698 -95.58 58.92 -82.39
CA GLY A 698 -95.19 59.86 -83.45
C GLY A 698 -94.13 60.96 -83.19
N SER A 699 -92.80 60.73 -83.34
CA SER A 699 -91.78 61.83 -83.45
C SER A 699 -90.40 61.43 -84.05
N THR A 700 -89.69 62.39 -84.67
CA THR A 700 -88.38 62.33 -85.37
C THR A 700 -87.35 63.39 -84.88
N SER A 701 -86.06 63.18 -85.27
CA SER A 701 -84.83 64.04 -85.21
C SER A 701 -84.41 64.81 -83.93
N SER A 702 -84.94 64.53 -82.74
CA SER A 702 -84.60 65.26 -81.49
C SER A 702 -84.74 64.44 -80.18
N THR A 703 -84.28 63.18 -80.15
CA THR A 703 -84.73 62.20 -79.12
C THR A 703 -83.63 61.64 -78.20
N SER A 704 -83.97 61.40 -76.93
CA SER A 704 -83.07 61.04 -75.81
C SER A 704 -82.96 59.52 -75.55
N ALA A 705 -81.75 59.01 -75.28
CA ALA A 705 -81.52 57.60 -74.93
C ALA A 705 -81.79 57.27 -73.46
N LEU A 706 -81.55 58.18 -72.52
CA LEU A 706 -81.92 58.03 -71.12
C LEU A 706 -82.01 59.41 -70.47
N ASN A 707 -83.24 59.81 -70.16
CA ASN A 707 -83.50 61.05 -69.47
C ASN A 707 -83.98 60.74 -68.06
N ILE A 708 -83.08 60.84 -67.09
CA ILE A 708 -83.44 60.77 -65.68
C ILE A 708 -83.68 62.19 -65.24
N LYS A 709 -84.95 62.52 -65.11
CA LYS A 709 -85.39 63.84 -64.69
C LYS A 709 -85.61 63.90 -63.18
N ASP A 710 -85.53 65.08 -62.59
CA ASP A 710 -86.12 65.33 -61.28
C ASP A 710 -87.64 65.31 -61.39
N VAL A 711 -88.31 65.46 -60.25
CA VAL A 711 -89.77 65.62 -60.18
C VAL A 711 -90.30 66.85 -60.93
N SER A 712 -89.42 67.81 -61.23
CA SER A 712 -89.71 69.06 -61.96
C SER A 712 -89.45 68.92 -63.46
N ASP A 713 -89.15 67.70 -63.92
CA ASP A 713 -88.87 67.35 -65.31
C ASP A 713 -87.56 67.94 -65.89
N ASN A 714 -86.68 68.45 -65.01
CA ASN A 714 -85.32 68.85 -65.34
C ASN A 714 -84.43 67.63 -65.40
N SER A 715 -83.63 67.49 -66.43
CA SER A 715 -82.72 66.37 -66.53
C SER A 715 -81.63 66.44 -65.44
N LEU A 716 -81.81 65.69 -64.35
CA LEU A 716 -80.84 65.53 -63.27
C LEU A 716 -79.63 64.75 -63.76
N LEU A 717 -79.89 63.73 -64.58
CA LEU A 717 -78.89 63.03 -65.35
C LEU A 717 -79.43 62.88 -66.77
N TYR A 718 -78.93 63.74 -67.63
CA TYR A 718 -79.20 63.67 -69.05
C TYR A 718 -78.05 62.96 -69.75
N VAL A 719 -78.33 61.80 -70.31
CA VAL A 719 -77.37 61.11 -71.14
C VAL A 719 -77.89 61.16 -72.56
N ARG A 720 -77.19 61.96 -73.36
CA ARG A 720 -77.41 61.98 -74.80
C ARG A 720 -76.80 60.73 -75.41
N ASP A 721 -77.36 60.35 -76.53
CA ASP A 721 -76.92 59.25 -77.36
C ASP A 721 -75.46 59.47 -77.85
N ASP A 722 -74.95 60.72 -77.79
CA ASP A 722 -73.58 61.14 -78.14
C ASP A 722 -72.53 61.02 -77.01
N GLY A 723 -72.92 60.51 -75.83
CA GLY A 723 -72.01 60.18 -74.74
C GLY A 723 -71.57 61.37 -73.88
N ASN A 724 -72.22 62.52 -74.00
CA ASN A 724 -72.14 63.58 -73.02
C ASN A 724 -73.12 63.31 -71.87
N ALA A 725 -72.61 63.39 -70.64
CA ALA A 725 -73.37 63.19 -69.42
C ALA A 725 -73.51 64.54 -68.70
N GLY A 726 -74.75 65.01 -68.65
CA GLY A 726 -75.14 66.24 -68.00
C GLY A 726 -75.71 65.96 -66.63
N ILE A 727 -75.15 66.57 -65.59
CA ILE A 727 -75.80 66.65 -64.29
C ILE A 727 -76.47 68.01 -64.20
N SER A 728 -77.80 68.04 -64.11
CA SER A 728 -78.62 69.26 -64.15
C SER A 728 -78.55 70.06 -65.47
N THR A 729 -78.17 69.42 -66.58
CA THR A 729 -78.32 69.99 -67.93
C THR A 729 -78.86 68.96 -68.91
N SER A 730 -79.89 69.34 -69.67
CA SER A 730 -80.45 68.56 -70.76
C SER A 730 -79.69 68.74 -72.09
N SER A 731 -78.57 69.47 -72.07
CA SER A 731 -77.71 69.71 -73.24
C SER A 731 -76.23 69.69 -72.83
N PRO A 732 -75.72 68.60 -72.24
CA PRO A 732 -74.33 68.51 -71.81
C PRO A 732 -73.39 68.70 -72.99
N THR A 733 -72.47 69.65 -72.84
CA THR A 733 -71.45 70.01 -73.83
C THR A 733 -70.07 69.43 -73.48
N ALA A 734 -69.87 68.95 -72.25
CA ALA A 734 -68.64 68.34 -71.76
C ALA A 734 -68.82 66.91 -71.22
N LYS A 735 -67.70 66.20 -71.03
CA LYS A 735 -67.67 64.78 -70.60
C LYS A 735 -68.19 64.55 -69.18
N LEU A 736 -68.04 65.55 -68.32
CA LEU A 736 -68.75 65.69 -67.06
C LEU A 736 -69.19 67.15 -67.04
N ASP A 737 -70.37 67.41 -67.60
CA ASP A 737 -70.98 68.73 -67.62
C ASP A 737 -71.94 68.81 -66.45
N ILE A 738 -71.39 69.18 -65.31
CA ILE A 738 -72.20 69.40 -64.13
C ILE A 738 -72.56 70.86 -64.16
N ASN A 739 -73.82 71.06 -64.50
CA ASN A 739 -74.43 72.35 -64.64
C ASN A 739 -75.43 72.51 -63.49
N SER A 740 -74.92 72.73 -62.29
CA SER A 740 -75.67 73.56 -61.36
C SER A 740 -75.47 75.01 -61.81
N THR A 741 -76.51 75.84 -61.71
CA THR A 741 -76.46 77.27 -62.01
C THR A 741 -75.47 78.10 -61.16
N THR A 742 -74.50 77.48 -60.45
CA THR A 742 -73.35 78.19 -59.84
C THR A 742 -71.97 77.45 -59.87
N GLY A 743 -71.84 76.32 -60.56
CA GLY A 743 -70.59 75.86 -61.23
C GLY A 743 -69.28 75.55 -60.46
N TYR A 744 -69.11 74.35 -59.89
CA TYR A 744 -67.79 73.90 -59.36
C TYR A 744 -67.41 72.43 -59.58
N ASP A 745 -67.70 71.88 -60.74
CA ASP A 745 -67.88 70.43 -60.75
C ASP A 745 -66.90 69.66 -61.67
N GLN A 746 -65.72 70.25 -61.83
CA GLN A 746 -64.47 69.55 -61.55
C GLN A 746 -63.64 70.52 -60.69
N LEU A 747 -63.18 70.15 -59.50
CA LEU A 747 -62.35 71.07 -58.71
C LEU A 747 -60.92 71.07 -59.26
N ARG A 748 -60.69 71.80 -60.34
CA ARG A 748 -59.41 71.87 -61.05
C ARG A 748 -58.78 73.26 -60.87
N MET A 749 -57.70 73.36 -60.09
CA MET A 749 -57.01 74.62 -59.78
C MET A 749 -55.82 74.84 -60.72
N ARG A 750 -56.00 75.66 -61.76
CA ARG A 750 -55.07 75.71 -62.91
C ARG A 750 -53.95 76.76 -62.85
N THR A 751 -54.04 77.76 -61.97
CA THR A 751 -53.06 78.86 -61.95
C THR A 751 -52.03 78.61 -60.87
N SER A 752 -50.75 78.58 -61.22
CA SER A 752 -49.68 78.47 -60.24
C SER A 752 -49.44 79.82 -59.53
N PHE A 753 -49.14 79.77 -58.23
CA PHE A 753 -48.87 80.93 -57.40
C PHE A 753 -47.83 80.57 -56.34
N THR A 754 -46.67 81.22 -56.40
CA THR A 754 -45.59 81.08 -55.43
C THR A 754 -45.63 82.24 -54.43
N PRO A 755 -45.74 81.98 -53.12
CA PRO A 755 -45.56 82.99 -52.10
C PRO A 755 -44.11 83.46 -52.01
N ALA A 756 -43.88 84.76 -51.93
CA ALA A 756 -42.56 85.37 -51.88
C ALA A 756 -41.72 84.93 -50.67
N ASN A 757 -42.36 84.64 -49.53
CA ASN A 757 -41.77 84.01 -48.35
C ASN A 757 -42.87 83.48 -47.40
N SER A 758 -42.49 82.87 -46.27
CA SER A 758 -43.46 82.39 -45.29
C SER A 758 -44.35 83.50 -44.73
N ALA A 759 -43.86 84.73 -44.59
CA ALA A 759 -44.64 85.89 -44.15
C ALA A 759 -45.37 86.63 -45.29
N ASP A 760 -45.33 86.14 -46.54
CA ASP A 760 -46.01 86.77 -47.69
C ASP A 760 -47.50 86.89 -47.40
N THR A 761 -47.98 88.13 -47.43
CA THR A 761 -49.34 88.49 -47.09
C THR A 761 -50.36 88.09 -48.17
N ASN A 762 -49.97 87.73 -49.40
CA ASN A 762 -50.91 87.38 -50.50
C ASN A 762 -51.58 85.99 -50.33
N GLY A 763 -52.90 85.83 -50.52
CA GLY A 763 -53.68 84.56 -50.39
C GLY A 763 -54.21 84.21 -48.98
N ASN A 764 -55.14 83.25 -48.83
CA ASN A 764 -55.91 82.95 -47.61
C ASN A 764 -55.73 81.52 -47.08
N THR A 765 -55.85 81.34 -45.76
CA THR A 765 -55.64 80.02 -45.12
C THR A 765 -56.57 78.95 -45.70
N GLY A 766 -56.02 77.89 -46.32
CA GLY A 766 -56.76 76.84 -47.04
C GLY A 766 -56.69 76.92 -48.56
N ASP A 767 -56.23 78.04 -49.11
CA ASP A 767 -55.94 78.15 -50.54
C ASP A 767 -54.87 77.14 -50.92
N ILE A 768 -55.23 76.27 -51.86
CA ILE A 768 -54.29 75.35 -52.48
C ILE A 768 -53.70 76.07 -53.68
N ALA A 769 -52.63 76.80 -53.42
CA ALA A 769 -51.79 77.29 -54.48
C ALA A 769 -50.76 76.21 -54.80
N TRP A 770 -50.19 76.29 -55.99
CA TRP A 770 -49.14 75.38 -56.39
C TRP A 770 -48.14 76.17 -57.23
N ASP A 771 -46.89 75.80 -57.18
CA ASP A 771 -45.95 76.19 -58.21
C ASP A 771 -45.22 74.96 -58.72
N GLU A 772 -44.16 75.16 -59.49
CA GLU A 772 -43.39 74.07 -60.07
C GLU A 772 -42.70 73.18 -59.02
N SER A 773 -42.51 73.70 -57.80
CA SER A 773 -41.67 73.08 -56.78
C SER A 773 -42.40 72.78 -55.47
N TYR A 774 -43.56 73.37 -55.20
CA TYR A 774 -44.31 73.18 -53.96
C TYR A 774 -45.82 73.33 -54.17
N MET A 775 -46.59 72.52 -53.42
CA MET A 775 -47.99 72.81 -53.17
C MET A 775 -48.04 73.65 -51.91
N TYR A 776 -48.61 74.84 -52.06
CA TYR A 776 -48.75 75.78 -50.98
C TYR A 776 -50.15 75.67 -50.42
N ILE A 777 -50.19 75.58 -49.10
CA ILE A 777 -51.40 75.81 -48.35
C ILE A 777 -51.08 76.97 -47.43
N LYS A 778 -51.71 78.12 -47.64
CA LYS A 778 -51.56 79.24 -46.72
C LYS A 778 -52.03 78.79 -45.34
N THR A 779 -51.30 79.17 -44.29
CA THR A 779 -51.73 78.95 -42.90
C THR A 779 -51.66 80.25 -42.10
N VAL A 780 -52.12 80.21 -40.85
CA VAL A 780 -52.11 81.35 -39.93
C VAL A 780 -50.70 81.84 -39.57
N ALA A 781 -49.70 80.95 -39.59
CA ALA A 781 -48.29 81.32 -39.41
C ALA A 781 -47.64 81.79 -40.72
N GLY A 782 -48.46 82.06 -41.74
CA GLY A 782 -48.03 82.36 -43.09
C GLY A 782 -48.04 81.14 -44.02
N TRP A 783 -47.53 81.28 -45.25
CA TRP A 783 -47.57 80.20 -46.23
C TRP A 783 -46.75 78.99 -45.79
N LYS A 784 -47.41 77.82 -45.78
CA LYS A 784 -46.74 76.54 -45.65
C LYS A 784 -46.67 75.91 -47.02
N ARG A 785 -45.53 75.30 -47.28
CA ARG A 785 -45.25 74.69 -48.56
C ARG A 785 -44.87 73.25 -48.32
N ALA A 786 -45.45 72.36 -49.10
CA ALA A 786 -45.03 70.97 -49.21
C ALA A 786 -44.27 70.84 -50.52
N SER A 787 -43.01 70.39 -50.45
CA SER A 787 -42.19 70.23 -51.67
C SER A 787 -42.86 69.26 -52.62
N LEU A 788 -42.95 69.67 -53.88
CA LEU A 788 -43.28 68.84 -55.02
C LEU A 788 -42.01 68.19 -55.61
N VAL A 789 -40.80 68.45 -55.05
CA VAL A 789 -39.52 67.86 -55.48
C VAL A 789 -38.72 67.28 -54.29
N THR A 790 -38.85 65.96 -54.12
CA THR A 790 -38.07 64.94 -53.36
C THR A 790 -37.52 65.27 -51.96
N PHE A 791 -38.07 64.56 -50.95
CA PHE A 791 -38.12 64.84 -49.51
C PHE A 791 -36.85 65.35 -48.81
#